data_AF-A0A7J9B4D4-F1
#
_entry.id   AF-A0A7J9B4D4-F1
#
_cell.length_a   1.000
_cell.length_b   1.000
_cell.length_c   1.000
_cell.angle_alpha   90.00
_cell.angle_beta   90.00
_cell.angle_gamma   90.00
#
_symmetry.space_group_name_H-M   'P 1'
#
loop_
_entity.id
_entity.type
_entity.pdbx_description
1 polymer ?
#
loop_
_entity_poly.entity_id
_entity_poly.type
_entity_poly.pdbx_seq_one_letter_code
_entity_poly.pdbx_strand_id
1 'polypeptide(L)'
;MDNQDDESRAGGEHHGKQDDEEAVARLEEIKKSIEGKMALRQTNLNPERPDSGFLRTLDSSIKRNTAVIKKLKQINEELKEGLMEELRSVNLSKFVSEAVSAICDAKLKSSDIQAAVQICSLLHQRYKDFSPSLIQGLLKVFFPGKSGDDLDADRNLKAMKKRSTLKLLLELYFVGVIEDNGIFINIIKDLTSTEHLKDRDATQTNLTLLASFARQGRVFLGLPVSGQEIQDEIICSINFDNDSLWFDIASVGILLQFFKGLGITADQKKTFRKAFNLYYDAVTELLQSEHASLRQMEHENAKILNAKGELSEENASSYEKLRKSYDHLYRNVSSGEFEITYSKDNMFGISIVSEVQKLTVAPEVGVIALIPEFGDLYQINGYQDLAEALDMQPPVMPEDSHTTRVTTGDDASSTSGKESSNLEAIWDDDDTRAFYECLPDLRAFVPAVLLGESESKASEQTSRAQEQPTESSSEADQSTPVAQDAVDISADSGTLQEGKSVEKGKDKEEKDKEKTKDPDKEKGKEKEKEKEKDTDKKGENEKEKLKGSEGTNLDALLQRLPGCVSRDLIDQLTVEFCYLNSKSNRKRLVRALFNVPRTSLELLPYYSRMVATLSTCMKDVPSMLLQMLEEEFNFLINKKDQMNIETKIRNIRFIGELCKFKISSPGLVFSCLKTCLDDFTHHNIDVACNLLETCGRFLYRSPETTIRMANMLEILMRLKNVKNLDPRHSTLVENAYYLCKPPERSARVSKVRPPLHQYIRKLLFTDLDKSSIEHVLRQLRKLPWSECESYLLKCFMKVHKGKYGQIHLIASLTAGLSRYHDEFAVAVVD
;
A
#
# COMPACT_ATOMS: atom_id res chain seq x y z
N MET A 1 -19.73 -42.46 -9.34
CA MET A 1 -19.36 -41.18 -9.97
C MET A 1 -20.64 -40.39 -10.10
N ASP A 2 -20.56 -39.08 -9.89
CA ASP A 2 -21.63 -38.14 -9.49
C ASP A 2 -21.61 -37.86 -7.96
N ASN A 3 -21.90 -36.61 -7.60
CA ASN A 3 -21.69 -35.93 -6.30
C ASN A 3 -20.24 -35.50 -6.00
N GLN A 4 -19.73 -34.49 -6.72
CA GLN A 4 -18.55 -33.72 -6.27
C GLN A 4 -18.50 -32.22 -6.70
N ASP A 5 -19.50 -31.71 -7.42
CA ASP A 5 -19.47 -30.37 -8.05
C ASP A 5 -20.21 -29.25 -7.27
N ASP A 6 -20.92 -29.56 -6.18
CA ASP A 6 -21.77 -28.58 -5.48
C ASP A 6 -21.02 -27.72 -4.42
N GLU A 7 -19.99 -28.24 -3.76
CA GLU A 7 -19.28 -27.50 -2.69
C GLU A 7 -18.51 -26.28 -3.23
N SER A 8 -18.07 -26.31 -4.49
CA SER A 8 -17.28 -25.23 -5.11
C SER A 8 -18.05 -23.93 -5.32
N ARG A 9 -19.39 -23.91 -5.19
CA ARG A 9 -20.20 -22.69 -5.36
C ARG A 9 -20.30 -21.82 -4.11
N ALA A 10 -20.27 -22.41 -2.92
CA ALA A 10 -20.58 -21.70 -1.68
C ALA A 10 -19.54 -20.62 -1.33
N GLY A 11 -18.27 -20.82 -1.67
CA GLY A 11 -17.19 -19.87 -1.34
C GLY A 11 -17.30 -18.51 -2.05
N GLY A 12 -17.73 -18.51 -3.33
CA GLY A 12 -17.83 -17.28 -4.12
C GLY A 12 -18.91 -16.31 -3.62
N GLU A 13 -20.03 -16.84 -3.12
CA GLU A 13 -21.11 -16.03 -2.53
C GLU A 13 -20.82 -15.55 -1.10
N HIS A 14 -19.70 -15.97 -0.50
CA HIS A 14 -19.34 -15.60 0.87
C HIS A 14 -18.27 -14.51 0.94
N HIS A 15 -17.41 -14.39 -0.10
CA HIS A 15 -16.43 -13.30 -0.18
C HIS A 15 -17.09 -11.96 -0.55
N GLY A 16 -17.93 -11.93 -1.60
CA GLY A 16 -18.60 -10.69 -2.01
C GLY A 16 -19.41 -10.05 -0.87
N LYS A 17 -20.15 -10.86 -0.10
CA LYS A 17 -20.88 -10.37 1.09
C LYS A 17 -19.99 -9.74 2.16
N GLN A 18 -18.72 -10.15 2.25
CA GLN A 18 -17.79 -9.60 3.23
C GLN A 18 -17.21 -8.26 2.75
N ASP A 19 -16.98 -8.11 1.44
CA ASP A 19 -16.60 -6.83 0.82
C ASP A 19 -17.78 -5.83 0.89
N ASP A 20 -19.00 -6.31 0.60
CA ASP A 20 -20.26 -5.56 0.76
C ASP A 20 -20.45 -5.09 2.23
N GLU A 21 -20.20 -5.97 3.22
CA GLU A 21 -20.28 -5.64 4.65
C GLU A 21 -19.24 -4.58 5.07
N GLU A 22 -18.01 -4.61 4.53
CA GLU A 22 -17.01 -3.58 4.83
C GLU A 22 -17.35 -2.24 4.17
N ALA A 23 -17.85 -2.25 2.92
CA ALA A 23 -18.35 -1.04 2.25
C ALA A 23 -19.48 -0.39 3.05
N VAL A 24 -20.52 -1.15 3.42
CA VAL A 24 -21.63 -0.66 4.25
C VAL A 24 -21.16 -0.11 5.60
N ALA A 25 -20.15 -0.75 6.23
CA ALA A 25 -19.55 -0.23 7.46
C ALA A 25 -18.84 1.13 7.26
N ARG A 26 -18.09 1.30 6.16
CA ARG A 26 -17.48 2.59 5.76
C ARG A 26 -18.56 3.66 5.51
N LEU A 27 -19.66 3.30 4.85
CA LEU A 27 -20.77 4.23 4.57
C LEU A 27 -21.44 4.73 5.85
N GLU A 28 -21.75 3.83 6.80
CA GLU A 28 -22.42 4.20 8.04
C GLU A 28 -21.50 5.04 8.95
N GLU A 29 -20.16 4.82 8.94
CA GLU A 29 -19.22 5.72 9.62
C GLU A 29 -19.21 7.13 9.02
N ILE A 30 -19.16 7.25 7.68
CA ILE A 30 -19.19 8.54 6.98
C ILE A 30 -20.50 9.28 7.28
N LYS A 31 -21.64 8.58 7.20
CA LYS A 31 -22.98 9.10 7.52
C LYS A 31 -23.05 9.61 8.96
N LYS A 32 -22.68 8.80 9.94
CA LYS A 32 -22.62 9.16 11.37
C LYS A 32 -21.70 10.36 11.64
N SER A 33 -20.58 10.48 10.92
CA SER A 33 -19.67 11.62 10.97
C SER A 33 -20.34 12.91 10.46
N ILE A 34 -21.10 12.82 9.36
CA ILE A 34 -21.83 13.96 8.77
C ILE A 34 -23.02 14.38 9.62
N GLU A 35 -23.81 13.44 10.15
CA GLU A 35 -24.90 13.70 11.08
C GLU A 35 -24.41 14.41 12.35
N GLY A 36 -23.28 13.97 12.91
CA GLY A 36 -22.61 14.64 14.03
C GLY A 36 -22.19 16.09 13.69
N LYS A 37 -21.64 16.31 12.48
CA LYS A 37 -21.28 17.65 12.00
C LYS A 37 -22.52 18.52 11.75
N MET A 38 -23.64 17.97 11.29
CA MET A 38 -24.92 18.68 11.13
C MET A 38 -25.50 19.12 12.47
N ALA A 39 -25.51 18.24 13.48
CA ALA A 39 -25.99 18.57 14.83
C ALA A 39 -25.17 19.69 15.48
N LEU A 40 -23.83 19.64 15.35
CA LEU A 40 -22.96 20.73 15.79
C LEU A 40 -23.17 22.01 14.96
N ARG A 41 -23.33 21.91 13.63
CA ARG A 41 -23.61 23.08 12.77
C ARG A 41 -24.89 23.79 13.17
N GLN A 42 -25.97 23.05 13.42
CA GLN A 42 -27.26 23.63 13.82
C GLN A 42 -27.17 24.40 15.14
N THR A 43 -26.43 23.87 16.13
CA THR A 43 -26.25 24.50 17.45
C THR A 43 -25.18 25.61 17.46
N ASN A 44 -24.21 25.56 16.55
CA ASN A 44 -23.18 26.61 16.42
C ASN A 44 -23.65 27.82 15.60
N LEU A 45 -24.52 27.65 14.58
CA LEU A 45 -25.07 28.78 13.82
C LEU A 45 -26.05 29.62 14.64
N ASN A 46 -26.82 28.99 15.55
CA ASN A 46 -27.75 29.66 16.45
C ASN A 46 -27.44 29.33 17.93
N PRO A 47 -26.33 29.86 18.48
CA PRO A 47 -25.87 29.48 19.81
C PRO A 47 -26.71 30.13 20.91
N GLU A 48 -27.45 29.30 21.67
CA GLU A 48 -28.19 29.68 22.87
C GLU A 48 -27.22 30.02 24.02
N ARG A 49 -26.61 31.21 23.96
CA ARG A 49 -25.58 31.64 24.91
C ARG A 49 -26.19 31.84 26.32
N PRO A 50 -25.62 31.24 27.38
CA PRO A 50 -26.11 31.43 28.74
C PRO A 50 -26.07 32.88 29.21
N ASP A 51 -27.01 33.24 30.09
CA ASP A 51 -27.13 34.60 30.59
C ASP A 51 -26.05 34.97 31.63
N SER A 52 -25.91 36.26 31.92
CA SER A 52 -24.93 36.75 32.89
C SER A 52 -25.17 36.31 34.34
N GLY A 53 -26.40 35.90 34.68
CA GLY A 53 -26.77 35.25 35.94
C GLY A 53 -26.24 33.82 36.02
N PHE A 54 -26.53 32.97 35.03
CA PHE A 54 -25.98 31.61 34.94
C PHE A 54 -24.45 31.62 34.97
N LEU A 55 -23.80 32.48 34.19
CA LEU A 55 -22.33 32.55 34.17
C LEU A 55 -21.72 32.92 35.56
N ARG A 56 -22.47 33.54 36.47
CA ARG A 56 -22.01 33.84 37.84
C ARG A 56 -22.13 32.65 38.82
N THR A 57 -22.83 31.58 38.48
CA THR A 57 -22.90 30.37 39.32
C THR A 57 -21.71 29.42 39.10
N LEU A 58 -21.03 29.58 37.97
CA LEU A 58 -19.87 28.79 37.55
C LEU A 58 -18.57 29.23 38.23
N ASP A 59 -17.59 28.33 38.31
CA ASP A 59 -16.33 28.57 39.01
C ASP A 59 -15.44 29.58 38.25
N SER A 60 -15.37 30.81 38.76
CA SER A 60 -14.52 31.88 38.26
C SER A 60 -13.16 31.97 38.98
N SER A 61 -12.73 30.95 39.71
CA SER A 61 -11.45 30.98 40.43
C SER A 61 -10.27 30.93 39.47
N ILE A 62 -9.29 31.80 39.67
CA ILE A 62 -8.08 31.90 38.82
C ILE A 62 -7.37 30.53 38.77
N LYS A 63 -7.24 29.86 39.92
CA LYS A 63 -6.58 28.55 40.03
C LYS A 63 -7.20 27.50 39.10
N ARG A 64 -8.53 27.39 39.04
CA ARG A 64 -9.22 26.39 38.21
C ARG A 64 -9.22 26.78 36.74
N ASN A 65 -9.46 28.05 36.43
CA ASN A 65 -9.44 28.55 35.06
C ASN A 65 -8.04 28.41 34.43
N THR A 66 -6.96 28.78 35.14
CA THR A 66 -5.58 28.54 34.69
C THR A 66 -5.25 27.05 34.53
N ALA A 67 -5.82 26.15 35.35
CA ALA A 67 -5.63 24.71 35.20
C ALA A 67 -6.28 24.17 33.92
N VAL A 68 -7.53 24.59 33.63
CA VAL A 68 -8.24 24.23 32.38
C VAL A 68 -7.51 24.80 31.15
N ILE A 69 -7.02 26.05 31.20
CA ILE A 69 -6.24 26.66 30.11
C ILE A 69 -4.92 25.90 29.85
N LYS A 70 -4.28 25.33 30.88
CA LYS A 70 -3.12 24.45 30.68
C LYS A 70 -3.50 23.16 29.95
N LYS A 71 -4.63 22.54 30.27
CA LYS A 71 -5.14 21.35 29.57
C LYS A 71 -5.52 21.65 28.11
N LEU A 72 -6.02 22.85 27.79
CA LEU A 72 -6.29 23.28 26.42
C LEU A 72 -5.04 23.30 25.50
N LYS A 73 -3.81 23.33 26.05
CA LYS A 73 -2.57 23.16 25.25
C LYS A 73 -2.25 21.70 24.90
N GLN A 74 -2.96 20.74 25.49
CA GLN A 74 -2.72 19.29 25.41
C GLN A 74 -4.01 18.52 25.06
N ILE A 75 -4.82 19.09 24.17
CA ILE A 75 -6.03 18.43 23.64
C ILE A 75 -5.64 17.16 22.87
N ASN A 76 -6.27 16.05 23.24
CA ASN A 76 -6.29 14.78 22.52
C ASN A 76 -7.69 14.15 22.67
N GLU A 77 -7.99 13.06 21.95
CA GLU A 77 -9.32 12.43 22.01
C GLU A 77 -9.60 11.75 23.36
N GLU A 78 -8.58 11.15 24.00
CA GLU A 78 -8.70 10.45 25.29
C GLU A 78 -9.14 11.36 26.45
N LEU A 79 -8.59 12.57 26.54
CA LEU A 79 -8.86 13.51 27.63
C LEU A 79 -10.07 14.42 27.35
N LYS A 80 -10.64 14.33 26.13
CA LYS A 80 -11.69 15.24 25.63
C LYS A 80 -12.90 15.30 26.56
N GLU A 81 -13.48 14.16 26.95
CA GLU A 81 -14.71 14.14 27.76
C GLU A 81 -14.50 14.79 29.14
N GLY A 82 -13.38 14.47 29.81
CA GLY A 82 -13.03 15.09 31.09
C GLY A 82 -12.74 16.59 30.99
N LEU A 83 -12.11 17.02 29.89
CA LEU A 83 -11.87 18.44 29.62
C LEU A 83 -13.16 19.19 29.28
N MET A 84 -14.09 18.57 28.54
CA MET A 84 -15.41 19.11 28.26
C MET A 84 -16.24 19.31 29.53
N GLU A 85 -16.23 18.35 30.47
CA GLU A 85 -16.93 18.50 31.75
C GLU A 85 -16.30 19.57 32.64
N GLU A 86 -14.97 19.64 32.70
CA GLU A 86 -14.29 20.75 33.38
C GLU A 86 -14.65 22.12 32.77
N LEU A 87 -14.69 22.23 31.44
CA LEU A 87 -15.12 23.43 30.71
C LEU A 87 -16.59 23.81 30.98
N ARG A 88 -17.49 22.83 31.16
CA ARG A 88 -18.89 23.10 31.57
C ARG A 88 -18.95 23.76 32.95
N SER A 89 -18.04 23.41 33.86
CA SER A 89 -18.03 23.86 35.27
C SER A 89 -17.42 25.25 35.54
N VAL A 90 -16.65 25.83 34.60
CA VAL A 90 -15.88 27.07 34.81
C VAL A 90 -16.41 28.29 34.04
N ASN A 91 -16.14 29.49 34.58
CA ASN A 91 -16.39 30.77 33.91
C ASN A 91 -15.10 31.37 33.33
N LEU A 92 -14.86 31.10 32.04
CA LEU A 92 -13.74 31.62 31.26
C LEU A 92 -14.00 33.03 30.65
N SER A 93 -15.07 33.75 31.04
CA SER A 93 -15.41 35.06 30.42
C SER A 93 -14.30 36.12 30.54
N LYS A 94 -13.38 35.97 31.51
CA LYS A 94 -12.20 36.84 31.69
C LYS A 94 -10.91 36.26 31.10
N PHE A 95 -10.98 35.07 30.51
CA PHE A 95 -9.84 34.24 30.10
C PHE A 95 -9.99 33.70 28.66
N VAL A 96 -10.91 34.25 27.86
CA VAL A 96 -11.21 33.79 26.50
C VAL A 96 -9.97 33.88 25.60
N SER A 97 -9.20 34.96 25.73
CA SER A 97 -7.96 35.20 24.98
C SER A 97 -6.88 34.16 25.30
N GLU A 98 -6.72 33.79 26.57
CA GLU A 98 -5.76 32.79 27.03
C GLU A 98 -6.19 31.37 26.65
N ALA A 99 -7.49 31.07 26.68
CA ALA A 99 -8.05 29.81 26.17
C ALA A 99 -7.84 29.67 24.65
N VAL A 100 -8.08 30.74 23.89
CA VAL A 100 -7.80 30.80 22.45
C VAL A 100 -6.30 30.63 22.17
N SER A 101 -5.43 31.33 22.90
CA SER A 101 -3.97 31.17 22.79
C SER A 101 -3.54 29.73 23.08
N ALA A 102 -4.11 29.10 24.10
CA ALA A 102 -3.82 27.70 24.43
C ALA A 102 -4.21 26.71 23.31
N ILE A 103 -5.37 26.91 22.67
CA ILE A 103 -5.82 26.12 21.53
C ILE A 103 -4.94 26.37 20.30
N CYS A 104 -4.55 27.63 20.05
CA CYS A 104 -3.65 27.98 18.95
C CYS A 104 -2.25 27.36 19.14
N ASP A 105 -1.74 27.29 20.37
CA ASP A 105 -0.46 26.67 20.71
C ASP A 105 -0.49 25.13 20.68
N ALA A 106 -1.66 24.50 20.76
CA ALA A 106 -1.80 23.05 20.93
C ALA A 106 -1.16 22.25 19.78
N LYS A 107 -0.44 21.18 20.13
CA LYS A 107 0.24 20.28 19.18
C LYS A 107 -0.68 19.12 18.72
N LEU A 108 -1.77 19.47 18.05
CA LEU A 108 -2.79 18.53 17.57
C LEU A 108 -2.24 17.61 16.46
N LYS A 109 -2.41 16.29 16.63
CA LYS A 109 -2.30 15.28 15.57
C LYS A 109 -3.57 15.27 14.70
N SER A 110 -3.61 14.43 13.65
CA SER A 110 -4.85 14.25 12.86
C SER A 110 -5.98 13.54 13.63
N SER A 111 -5.65 12.73 14.65
CA SER A 111 -6.63 12.13 15.57
C SER A 111 -7.35 13.17 16.43
N ASP A 112 -6.63 14.20 16.87
CA ASP A 112 -7.05 15.10 17.94
C ASP A 112 -7.97 16.24 17.45
N ILE A 113 -8.24 16.28 16.13
CA ILE A 113 -9.01 17.34 15.49
C ILE A 113 -10.48 17.30 15.93
N GLN A 114 -11.09 16.12 16.07
CA GLN A 114 -12.51 16.03 16.45
C GLN A 114 -12.75 16.44 17.91
N ALA A 115 -11.87 16.04 18.85
CA ALA A 115 -11.81 16.63 20.19
C ALA A 115 -11.68 18.15 20.18
N ALA A 116 -10.74 18.70 19.40
CA ALA A 116 -10.55 20.14 19.31
C ALA A 116 -11.80 20.87 18.77
N VAL A 117 -12.50 20.28 17.79
CA VAL A 117 -13.74 20.81 17.20
C VAL A 117 -14.90 20.81 18.21
N GLN A 118 -15.05 19.76 19.00
CA GLN A 118 -16.08 19.67 20.05
C GLN A 118 -15.82 20.70 21.17
N ILE A 119 -14.56 20.85 21.59
CA ILE A 119 -14.12 21.86 22.57
C ILE A 119 -14.36 23.29 22.05
N CYS A 120 -13.99 23.57 20.80
CA CYS A 120 -14.21 24.89 20.20
C CYS A 120 -15.71 25.20 20.02
N SER A 121 -16.54 24.20 19.68
CA SER A 121 -18.00 24.36 19.59
C SER A 121 -18.59 24.76 20.94
N LEU A 122 -18.24 24.06 22.03
CA LEU A 122 -18.70 24.40 23.38
C LEU A 122 -18.27 25.81 23.81
N LEU A 123 -17.06 26.25 23.44
CA LEU A 123 -16.56 27.59 23.74
C LEU A 123 -17.26 28.68 22.92
N HIS A 124 -17.54 28.45 21.63
CA HIS A 124 -18.31 29.35 20.75
C HIS A 124 -19.77 29.51 21.19
N GLN A 125 -20.39 28.41 21.59
CA GLN A 125 -21.75 28.36 22.13
C GLN A 125 -21.87 29.12 23.46
N ARG A 126 -20.80 29.19 24.26
CA ARG A 126 -20.80 29.88 25.57
C ARG A 126 -20.31 31.33 25.52
N TYR A 127 -19.29 31.64 24.72
CA TYR A 127 -18.61 32.94 24.74
C TYR A 127 -18.61 33.58 23.34
N LYS A 128 -19.25 34.75 23.20
CA LYS A 128 -19.42 35.45 21.91
C LYS A 128 -18.08 35.76 21.22
N ASP A 129 -17.09 36.22 22.00
CA ASP A 129 -15.85 36.78 21.46
C ASP A 129 -14.77 35.70 21.22
N PHE A 130 -15.10 34.43 21.48
CA PHE A 130 -14.20 33.29 21.28
C PHE A 130 -13.84 33.09 19.81
N SER A 131 -14.84 32.90 18.94
CA SER A 131 -14.61 32.49 17.55
C SER A 131 -13.90 33.55 16.69
N PRO A 132 -14.21 34.87 16.79
CA PRO A 132 -13.41 35.90 16.12
C PRO A 132 -11.93 35.88 16.55
N SER A 133 -11.68 35.69 17.85
CA SER A 133 -10.33 35.60 18.40
C SER A 133 -9.61 34.32 17.96
N LEU A 134 -10.32 33.19 17.90
CA LEU A 134 -9.80 31.90 17.42
C LEU A 134 -9.42 31.96 15.94
N ILE A 135 -10.29 32.51 15.09
CA ILE A 135 -10.03 32.72 13.66
C ILE A 135 -8.77 33.58 13.48
N GLN A 136 -8.66 34.70 14.21
CA GLN A 136 -7.47 35.56 14.16
C GLN A 136 -6.20 34.85 14.67
N GLY A 137 -6.32 33.99 15.69
CA GLY A 137 -5.21 33.20 16.22
C GLY A 137 -4.71 32.14 15.25
N LEU A 138 -5.62 31.35 14.68
CA LEU A 138 -5.29 30.29 13.71
C LEU A 138 -4.75 30.86 12.39
N LEU A 139 -5.23 32.02 11.93
CA LEU A 139 -4.75 32.64 10.69
C LEU A 139 -3.29 33.12 10.76
N LYS A 140 -2.75 33.43 11.95
CA LYS A 140 -1.32 33.78 12.12
C LYS A 140 -0.36 32.63 11.76
N VAL A 141 -0.86 31.38 11.67
CA VAL A 141 -0.08 30.21 11.24
C VAL A 141 0.18 30.24 9.72
N PHE A 142 -0.70 30.87 8.94
CA PHE A 142 -0.52 31.10 7.50
C PHE A 142 0.13 32.47 7.25
N PHE A 143 -0.33 33.49 7.98
CA PHE A 143 0.08 34.88 7.83
C PHE A 143 0.85 35.39 9.07
N PRO A 144 2.07 34.90 9.33
CA PRO A 144 2.94 35.52 10.32
C PRO A 144 3.32 36.93 9.84
N GLY A 145 3.27 37.91 10.75
CA GLY A 145 3.60 39.30 10.43
C GLY A 145 5.09 39.50 10.12
N LYS A 146 5.45 40.71 9.68
CA LYS A 146 6.85 41.11 9.43
C LYS A 146 7.63 41.29 10.75
N SER A 147 7.94 40.20 11.43
CA SER A 147 8.87 40.11 12.56
C SER A 147 10.00 39.15 12.19
N GLY A 148 11.19 39.69 11.90
CA GLY A 148 12.27 38.98 11.19
C GLY A 148 13.17 38.05 12.01
N ASP A 149 12.86 37.78 13.27
CA ASP A 149 13.74 37.10 14.24
C ASP A 149 13.22 35.71 14.65
N ASP A 150 13.00 34.81 13.68
CA ASP A 150 12.68 33.38 13.94
C ASP A 150 13.22 32.45 12.84
N LEU A 151 14.52 32.57 12.56
CA LEU A 151 15.22 31.83 11.50
C LEU A 151 15.44 30.33 11.83
N ASP A 152 15.52 29.97 13.11
CA ASP A 152 15.92 28.62 13.57
C ASP A 152 14.76 27.71 14.00
N ALA A 153 13.50 28.16 14.01
CA ALA A 153 12.38 27.27 14.30
C ALA A 153 12.07 26.36 13.09
N ASP A 154 12.31 25.06 13.31
CA ASP A 154 12.22 23.93 12.36
C ASP A 154 11.11 24.05 11.29
N ARG A 155 11.56 24.03 10.02
CA ARG A 155 10.70 24.06 8.80
C ARG A 155 9.65 22.95 8.82
N ASN A 156 10.00 21.74 9.26
CA ASN A 156 9.10 20.60 9.33
C ASN A 156 8.02 20.80 10.42
N LEU A 157 8.41 21.31 11.59
CA LEU A 157 7.46 21.67 12.65
C LEU A 157 6.47 22.76 12.18
N LYS A 158 6.95 23.77 11.45
CA LYS A 158 6.11 24.81 10.81
C LYS A 158 5.15 24.21 9.78
N ALA A 159 5.62 23.29 8.93
CA ALA A 159 4.79 22.59 7.94
C ALA A 159 3.71 21.70 8.59
N MET A 160 4.06 20.91 9.60
CA MET A 160 3.11 20.09 10.35
C MET A 160 2.05 20.95 11.05
N LYS A 161 2.43 22.11 11.61
CA LYS A 161 1.49 23.04 12.24
C LYS A 161 0.55 23.71 11.24
N LYS A 162 1.05 24.17 10.06
CA LYS A 162 0.18 24.61 8.95
C LYS A 162 -0.82 23.52 8.58
N ARG A 163 -0.39 22.25 8.50
CA ARG A 163 -1.25 21.12 8.12
C ARG A 163 -2.36 20.84 9.15
N SER A 164 -2.05 20.72 10.44
CA SER A 164 -3.09 20.46 11.45
C SER A 164 -4.02 21.66 11.68
N THR A 165 -3.52 22.90 11.58
CA THR A 165 -4.37 24.09 11.60
C THR A 165 -5.29 24.17 10.38
N LEU A 166 -4.85 23.76 9.17
CA LEU A 166 -5.72 23.72 7.99
C LEU A 166 -6.89 22.74 8.15
N LYS A 167 -6.62 21.54 8.68
CA LYS A 167 -7.66 20.55 9.01
C LYS A 167 -8.66 21.09 10.04
N LEU A 168 -8.16 21.73 11.09
CA LEU A 168 -9.01 22.32 12.13
C LEU A 168 -9.89 23.44 11.57
N LEU A 169 -9.36 24.34 10.74
CA LEU A 169 -10.16 25.40 10.09
C LEU A 169 -11.29 24.81 9.23
N LEU A 170 -11.01 23.79 8.42
CA LEU A 170 -12.02 23.12 7.59
C LEU A 170 -13.14 22.50 8.43
N GLU A 171 -12.79 21.74 9.47
CA GLU A 171 -13.79 21.12 10.35
C GLU A 171 -14.60 22.17 11.15
N LEU A 172 -13.97 23.24 11.66
CA LEU A 172 -14.66 24.35 12.32
C LEU A 172 -15.62 25.10 11.38
N TYR A 173 -15.30 25.18 10.09
CA TYR A 173 -16.21 25.70 9.07
C TYR A 173 -17.39 24.75 8.80
N PHE A 174 -17.12 23.44 8.69
CA PHE A 174 -18.18 22.43 8.53
C PHE A 174 -19.17 22.44 9.70
N VAL A 175 -18.68 22.50 10.95
CA VAL A 175 -19.54 22.62 12.14
C VAL A 175 -20.02 24.06 12.41
N GLY A 176 -19.82 25.04 11.53
CA GLY A 176 -20.41 26.38 11.67
C GLY A 176 -19.89 27.22 12.84
N VAL A 177 -18.69 26.93 13.37
CA VAL A 177 -17.94 27.86 14.24
C VAL A 177 -17.26 28.95 13.41
N ILE A 178 -16.98 28.65 12.13
CA ILE A 178 -16.51 29.59 11.12
C ILE A 178 -17.57 29.67 10.01
N GLU A 179 -18.02 30.88 9.70
CA GLU A 179 -19.02 31.12 8.65
C GLU A 179 -18.40 31.68 7.35
N ASP A 180 -17.34 32.48 7.46
CA ASP A 180 -16.67 33.08 6.30
C ASP A 180 -15.77 32.08 5.55
N ASN A 181 -16.12 31.77 4.30
CA ASN A 181 -15.28 30.96 3.41
C ASN A 181 -14.19 31.77 2.69
N GLY A 182 -14.22 33.10 2.76
CA GLY A 182 -13.16 34.00 2.29
C GLY A 182 -11.81 33.75 2.98
N ILE A 183 -11.83 33.28 4.22
CA ILE A 183 -10.68 32.74 4.96
C ILE A 183 -9.90 31.72 4.11
N PHE A 184 -10.58 30.73 3.53
CA PHE A 184 -9.94 29.73 2.68
C PHE A 184 -9.50 30.31 1.34
N ILE A 185 -10.26 31.23 0.74
CA ILE A 185 -9.85 31.92 -0.50
C ILE A 185 -8.51 32.64 -0.28
N ASN A 186 -8.29 33.24 0.89
CA ASN A 186 -7.03 33.91 1.22
C ASN A 186 -5.89 32.92 1.48
N ILE A 187 -6.13 31.83 2.23
CA ILE A 187 -5.12 30.78 2.46
C ILE A 187 -4.71 30.10 1.15
N ILE A 188 -5.65 29.79 0.26
CA ILE A 188 -5.34 29.16 -1.02
C ILE A 188 -4.52 30.11 -1.89
N LYS A 189 -4.90 31.40 -1.99
CA LYS A 189 -4.11 32.42 -2.73
C LYS A 189 -2.67 32.53 -2.27
N ASP A 190 -2.43 32.46 -0.95
CA ASP A 190 -1.09 32.44 -0.34
C ASP A 190 -0.32 31.19 -0.78
N LEU A 191 -0.88 30.00 -0.53
CA LEU A 191 -0.23 28.73 -0.89
C LEU A 191 0.04 28.59 -2.39
N THR A 192 -0.83 29.15 -3.25
CA THR A 192 -0.68 29.18 -4.72
C THR A 192 0.17 30.34 -5.24
N SER A 193 0.83 31.12 -4.38
CA SER A 193 1.70 32.23 -4.82
C SER A 193 2.93 31.69 -5.56
N THR A 194 3.16 32.21 -6.78
CA THR A 194 4.34 31.86 -7.59
C THR A 194 5.65 32.34 -6.99
N GLU A 195 5.63 33.21 -5.97
CA GLU A 195 6.83 33.57 -5.20
C GLU A 195 7.43 32.36 -4.48
N HIS A 196 6.61 31.40 -4.05
CA HIS A 196 7.05 30.20 -3.34
C HIS A 196 7.80 29.21 -4.24
N LEU A 197 7.61 29.26 -5.57
CA LEU A 197 8.27 28.38 -6.54
C LEU A 197 9.80 28.57 -6.59
N LYS A 198 10.33 29.61 -5.92
CA LYS A 198 11.76 29.86 -5.75
C LYS A 198 12.39 29.08 -4.58
N ASP A 199 11.60 28.57 -3.64
CA ASP A 199 12.05 27.71 -2.55
C ASP A 199 11.40 26.31 -2.70
N ARG A 200 12.24 25.30 -2.90
CA ARG A 200 11.82 23.90 -3.08
C ARG A 200 11.09 23.35 -1.86
N ASP A 201 11.53 23.68 -0.65
CA ASP A 201 10.89 23.22 0.59
C ASP A 201 9.51 23.89 0.77
N ALA A 202 9.40 25.18 0.41
CA ALA A 202 8.15 25.91 0.46
C ALA A 202 7.15 25.38 -0.57
N THR A 203 7.59 25.15 -1.81
CA THR A 203 6.80 24.51 -2.87
C THR A 203 6.30 23.14 -2.44
N GLN A 204 7.20 22.27 -1.99
CA GLN A 204 6.88 20.93 -1.50
C GLN A 204 5.90 20.97 -0.31
N THR A 205 6.09 21.91 0.63
CA THR A 205 5.16 22.11 1.75
C THR A 205 3.78 22.52 1.26
N ASN A 206 3.70 23.54 0.39
CA ASN A 206 2.46 24.07 -0.14
C ASN A 206 1.69 23.03 -0.96
N LEU A 207 2.38 22.23 -1.77
CA LEU A 207 1.78 21.08 -2.49
C LEU A 207 1.07 20.15 -1.49
N THR A 208 1.75 19.66 -0.44
CA THR A 208 1.10 18.75 0.53
C THR A 208 -0.03 19.40 1.35
N LEU A 209 -0.07 20.73 1.47
CA LEU A 209 -1.15 21.47 2.13
C LEU A 209 -2.36 21.62 1.21
N LEU A 210 -2.13 22.00 -0.04
CA LEU A 210 -3.15 22.15 -1.08
C LEU A 210 -3.79 20.80 -1.45
N ALA A 211 -3.01 19.74 -1.55
CA ALA A 211 -3.49 18.36 -1.69
C ALA A 211 -4.37 17.91 -0.50
N SER A 212 -3.92 18.19 0.74
CA SER A 212 -4.73 17.92 1.93
C SER A 212 -6.02 18.76 1.98
N PHE A 213 -6.02 19.97 1.41
CA PHE A 213 -7.22 20.78 1.23
C PHE A 213 -8.12 20.21 0.14
N ALA A 214 -7.58 19.75 -1.00
CA ALA A 214 -8.38 19.19 -2.08
C ALA A 214 -9.15 17.93 -1.63
N ARG A 215 -8.49 17.04 -0.88
CA ARG A 215 -9.13 15.83 -0.31
C ARG A 215 -10.25 16.15 0.69
N GLN A 216 -10.04 17.07 1.61
CA GLN A 216 -11.00 17.34 2.71
C GLN A 216 -12.04 18.42 2.36
N GLY A 217 -11.65 19.37 1.51
CA GLY A 217 -12.42 20.51 1.05
C GLY A 217 -13.01 20.34 -0.35
N ARG A 218 -13.29 19.11 -0.81
CA ARG A 218 -13.87 18.83 -2.15
C ARG A 218 -15.02 19.75 -2.55
N VAL A 219 -15.90 20.09 -1.61
CA VAL A 219 -17.04 21.01 -1.80
C VAL A 219 -16.63 22.45 -2.18
N PHE A 220 -15.46 22.93 -1.73
CA PHE A 220 -14.89 24.22 -2.15
C PHE A 220 -14.38 24.18 -3.59
N LEU A 221 -13.90 23.04 -4.06
CA LEU A 221 -13.50 22.84 -5.46
C LEU A 221 -14.71 22.53 -6.36
N GLY A 222 -15.81 22.07 -5.78
CA GLY A 222 -16.98 21.56 -6.53
C GLY A 222 -16.73 20.18 -7.15
N LEU A 223 -15.76 19.43 -6.64
CA LEU A 223 -15.54 18.03 -7.00
C LEU A 223 -16.65 17.15 -6.39
N PRO A 224 -16.99 16.00 -7.02
CA PRO A 224 -17.84 15.00 -6.39
C PRO A 224 -17.21 14.51 -5.08
N VAL A 225 -18.07 14.18 -4.11
CA VAL A 225 -17.65 13.61 -2.83
C VAL A 225 -17.07 12.22 -3.11
N SER A 226 -15.84 11.94 -2.67
CA SER A 226 -15.24 10.61 -2.82
C SER A 226 -15.84 9.63 -1.80
N GLY A 227 -17.09 9.26 -2.03
CA GLY A 227 -17.59 7.94 -1.71
C GLY A 227 -17.79 7.22 -3.04
N GLN A 228 -16.77 6.49 -3.48
CA GLN A 228 -16.82 5.65 -4.69
C GLN A 228 -17.78 4.45 -4.50
N GLU A 229 -18.18 4.22 -3.25
CA GLU A 229 -19.35 3.44 -2.81
C GLU A 229 -20.61 4.34 -2.79
N ILE A 230 -20.63 5.45 -2.02
CA ILE A 230 -21.83 6.30 -1.79
C ILE A 230 -22.64 6.68 -3.04
N GLN A 231 -22.02 6.99 -4.18
CA GLN A 231 -22.78 7.39 -5.37
C GLN A 231 -23.07 6.22 -6.33
N ASP A 232 -22.07 5.42 -6.68
CA ASP A 232 -22.26 4.33 -7.64
C ASP A 232 -23.04 3.17 -7.03
N GLU A 233 -22.84 2.87 -5.75
CA GLU A 233 -23.56 1.80 -5.04
C GLU A 233 -24.99 2.21 -4.70
N ILE A 234 -25.25 3.44 -4.21
CA ILE A 234 -26.64 3.88 -3.96
C ILE A 234 -27.44 4.06 -5.26
N ILE A 235 -26.79 4.34 -6.40
CA ILE A 235 -27.49 4.43 -7.71
C ILE A 235 -27.63 3.06 -8.39
N CYS A 236 -26.70 2.12 -8.20
CA CYS A 236 -26.79 0.77 -8.78
C CYS A 236 -27.60 -0.23 -7.94
N SER A 237 -27.59 -0.09 -6.60
CA SER A 237 -28.28 -0.94 -5.64
C SER A 237 -29.74 -0.51 -5.38
N ILE A 238 -30.32 0.33 -6.24
CA ILE A 238 -31.77 0.60 -6.29
C ILE A 238 -32.50 -0.66 -6.81
N ASN A 239 -32.56 -1.68 -5.96
CA ASN A 239 -33.48 -2.79 -6.11
C ASN A 239 -34.91 -2.27 -5.93
N PHE A 240 -35.81 -2.64 -6.83
CA PHE A 240 -37.20 -2.20 -6.84
C PHE A 240 -38.10 -2.97 -5.85
N ASP A 241 -37.56 -3.31 -4.68
CA ASP A 241 -38.27 -3.91 -3.55
C ASP A 241 -38.57 -2.84 -2.49
N ASN A 242 -39.87 -2.63 -2.22
CA ASN A 242 -40.39 -1.33 -1.77
C ASN A 242 -39.96 -0.85 -0.37
N ASP A 243 -39.43 -1.71 0.50
CA ASP A 243 -39.22 -1.39 1.92
C ASP A 243 -37.83 -0.82 2.25
N SER A 244 -36.78 -1.09 1.45
CA SER A 244 -35.44 -0.51 1.68
C SER A 244 -35.32 0.92 1.14
N LEU A 245 -36.03 1.21 0.04
CA LEU A 245 -35.91 2.41 -0.81
C LEU A 245 -35.93 3.74 -0.03
N TRP A 246 -36.60 3.78 1.11
CA TRP A 246 -36.71 4.96 1.97
C TRP A 246 -35.39 5.34 2.68
N PHE A 247 -34.58 4.34 3.08
CA PHE A 247 -33.39 4.56 3.90
C PHE A 247 -32.23 5.18 3.09
N ASP A 248 -32.08 4.73 1.85
CA ASP A 248 -31.00 5.13 0.94
C ASP A 248 -31.24 6.53 0.35
N ILE A 249 -32.49 6.81 -0.05
CA ILE A 249 -32.92 8.14 -0.52
C ILE A 249 -32.78 9.17 0.62
N ALA A 250 -33.11 8.82 1.86
CA ALA A 250 -32.93 9.70 3.01
C ALA A 250 -31.44 10.03 3.24
N SER A 251 -30.56 9.03 3.12
CA SER A 251 -29.10 9.20 3.31
C SER A 251 -28.47 10.15 2.28
N VAL A 252 -28.84 10.04 1.00
CA VAL A 252 -28.44 10.99 -0.04
C VAL A 252 -29.04 12.39 0.20
N GLY A 253 -30.28 12.45 0.69
CA GLY A 253 -30.94 13.71 1.09
C GLY A 253 -30.18 14.47 2.19
N ILE A 254 -29.74 13.76 3.23
CA ILE A 254 -28.95 14.31 4.36
C ILE A 254 -27.62 14.89 3.84
N LEU A 255 -26.90 14.14 3.00
CA LEU A 255 -25.66 14.58 2.34
C LEU A 255 -25.86 15.88 1.53
N LEU A 256 -26.85 15.91 0.65
CA LEU A 256 -27.15 17.08 -0.18
C LEU A 256 -27.58 18.29 0.66
N GLN A 257 -28.38 18.08 1.72
CA GLN A 257 -28.81 19.13 2.63
C GLN A 257 -27.63 19.73 3.41
N PHE A 258 -26.69 18.91 3.89
CA PHE A 258 -25.48 19.37 4.56
C PHE A 258 -24.64 20.27 3.64
N PHE A 259 -24.32 19.81 2.42
CA PHE A 259 -23.50 20.60 1.50
C PHE A 259 -24.20 21.86 0.98
N LYS A 260 -25.53 21.84 0.77
CA LYS A 260 -26.32 23.07 0.47
C LYS A 260 -26.26 24.04 1.65
N GLY A 261 -26.28 23.54 2.89
CA GLY A 261 -26.13 24.31 4.14
C GLY A 261 -24.74 24.92 4.41
N LEU A 262 -23.74 24.67 3.57
CA LEU A 262 -22.43 25.35 3.64
C LEU A 262 -22.41 26.71 2.93
N GLY A 263 -23.30 26.96 1.96
CA GLY A 263 -23.42 28.27 1.30
C GLY A 263 -22.29 28.67 0.34
N ILE A 264 -21.45 27.73 -0.11
CA ILE A 264 -20.34 28.01 -1.04
C ILE A 264 -20.90 28.24 -2.47
N THR A 265 -20.74 29.44 -3.00
CA THR A 265 -21.31 29.83 -4.31
C THR A 265 -20.55 29.25 -5.50
N ALA A 266 -21.18 29.21 -6.69
CA ALA A 266 -20.54 28.75 -7.93
C ALA A 266 -19.29 29.57 -8.29
N ASP A 267 -19.32 30.90 -8.12
CA ASP A 267 -18.17 31.78 -8.35
C ASP A 267 -17.04 31.57 -7.35
N GLN A 268 -17.36 31.24 -6.09
CA GLN A 268 -16.35 30.84 -5.10
C GLN A 268 -15.69 29.52 -5.52
N LYS A 269 -16.47 28.50 -5.91
CA LYS A 269 -15.92 27.22 -6.40
C LYS A 269 -15.02 27.40 -7.63
N LYS A 270 -15.47 28.21 -8.59
CA LYS A 270 -14.69 28.63 -9.77
C LYS A 270 -13.41 29.39 -9.40
N THR A 271 -13.43 30.20 -8.34
CA THR A 271 -12.25 30.91 -7.83
C THR A 271 -11.22 29.95 -7.24
N PHE A 272 -11.65 28.94 -6.46
CA PHE A 272 -10.73 27.91 -5.95
C PHE A 272 -10.12 27.08 -7.08
N ARG A 273 -10.93 26.54 -8.01
CA ARG A 273 -10.42 25.80 -9.17
C ARG A 273 -9.40 26.62 -9.98
N LYS A 274 -9.71 27.88 -10.28
CA LYS A 274 -8.77 28.75 -11.01
C LYS A 274 -7.43 28.94 -10.29
N ALA A 275 -7.42 29.03 -8.96
CA ALA A 275 -6.19 29.17 -8.19
C ALA A 275 -5.33 27.88 -8.22
N PHE A 276 -5.97 26.71 -8.07
CA PHE A 276 -5.30 25.41 -8.18
C PHE A 276 -4.69 25.21 -9.57
N ASN A 277 -5.45 25.43 -10.65
CA ASN A 277 -4.96 25.21 -12.02
C ASN A 277 -3.76 26.10 -12.35
N LEU A 278 -3.84 27.41 -12.05
CA LEU A 278 -2.71 28.33 -12.31
C LEU A 278 -1.45 27.98 -11.51
N TYR A 279 -1.59 27.32 -10.36
CA TYR A 279 -0.45 26.80 -9.61
C TYR A 279 0.06 25.48 -10.18
N TYR A 280 -0.83 24.57 -10.61
CA TYR A 280 -0.48 23.33 -11.28
C TYR A 280 0.27 23.57 -12.59
N ASP A 281 -0.19 24.52 -13.41
CA ASP A 281 0.49 24.97 -14.63
C ASP A 281 1.93 25.42 -14.31
N ALA A 282 2.09 26.33 -13.34
CA ALA A 282 3.40 26.90 -12.97
C ALA A 282 4.33 25.89 -12.26
N VAL A 283 3.78 24.93 -11.50
CA VAL A 283 4.56 23.81 -10.92
C VAL A 283 4.95 22.81 -12.00
N THR A 284 4.15 22.63 -13.05
CA THR A 284 4.48 21.79 -14.21
C THR A 284 5.59 22.41 -15.05
N GLU A 285 5.58 23.72 -15.29
CA GLU A 285 6.70 24.46 -15.88
C GLU A 285 7.99 24.30 -15.04
N LEU A 286 7.89 24.40 -13.71
CA LEU A 286 9.02 24.14 -12.79
C LEU A 286 9.53 22.70 -12.90
N LEU A 287 8.64 21.70 -12.92
CA LEU A 287 9.00 20.28 -13.06
C LEU A 287 9.70 19.98 -14.39
N GLN A 288 9.24 20.58 -15.49
CA GLN A 288 9.90 20.50 -16.80
C GLN A 288 11.30 21.15 -16.77
N SER A 289 11.45 22.27 -16.07
CA SER A 289 12.73 22.96 -15.87
C SER A 289 13.71 22.15 -15.00
N GLU A 290 13.24 21.52 -13.90
CA GLU A 290 14.03 20.60 -13.08
C GLU A 290 14.49 19.38 -13.89
N HIS A 291 13.60 18.82 -14.72
CA HIS A 291 13.92 17.71 -15.62
C HIS A 291 15.01 18.10 -16.63
N ALA A 292 14.82 19.21 -17.36
CA ALA A 292 15.81 19.70 -18.32
C ALA A 292 17.19 19.93 -17.67
N SER A 293 17.20 20.51 -16.45
CA SER A 293 18.42 20.71 -15.65
C SER A 293 19.08 19.39 -15.26
N LEU A 294 18.30 18.38 -14.86
CA LEU A 294 18.81 17.04 -14.52
C LEU A 294 19.43 16.35 -15.75
N ARG A 295 18.75 16.38 -16.90
CA ARG A 295 19.22 15.80 -18.18
C ARG A 295 20.48 16.50 -18.70
N GLN A 296 20.60 17.82 -18.51
CA GLN A 296 21.85 18.55 -18.78
C GLN A 296 22.98 18.05 -17.88
N MET A 297 22.74 17.91 -16.57
CA MET A 297 23.75 17.44 -15.62
C MET A 297 24.18 15.99 -15.88
N GLU A 298 23.27 15.10 -16.29
CA GLU A 298 23.61 13.75 -16.79
C GLU A 298 24.57 13.81 -17.98
N HIS A 299 24.29 14.68 -18.95
CA HIS A 299 25.09 14.83 -20.17
C HIS A 299 26.47 15.47 -19.90
N GLU A 300 26.56 16.38 -18.93
CA GLU A 300 27.84 16.97 -18.47
C GLU A 300 28.67 15.96 -17.67
N ASN A 301 28.06 15.24 -16.73
CA ASN A 301 28.72 14.15 -16.00
C ASN A 301 29.21 13.04 -16.95
N ALA A 302 28.45 12.74 -18.02
CA ALA A 302 28.87 11.81 -19.06
C ALA A 302 30.10 12.29 -19.84
N LYS A 303 30.19 13.58 -20.18
CA LYS A 303 31.39 14.17 -20.79
C LYS A 303 32.60 14.09 -19.86
N ILE A 304 32.40 14.39 -18.57
CA ILE A 304 33.48 14.35 -17.57
C ILE A 304 34.02 12.92 -17.42
N LEU A 305 33.13 11.92 -17.29
CA LEU A 305 33.55 10.52 -17.17
C LEU A 305 34.30 10.05 -18.42
N ASN A 306 33.77 10.34 -19.62
CA ASN A 306 34.42 9.95 -20.88
C ASN A 306 35.78 10.65 -21.10
N ALA A 307 36.04 11.77 -20.42
CA ALA A 307 37.30 12.53 -20.53
C ALA A 307 38.31 12.22 -19.41
N LYS A 308 37.87 11.68 -18.27
CA LYS A 308 38.72 11.48 -17.07
C LYS A 308 38.69 10.06 -16.47
N GLY A 309 37.75 9.20 -16.88
CA GLY A 309 37.50 7.89 -16.29
C GLY A 309 36.69 7.92 -14.98
N GLU A 310 36.68 9.04 -14.26
CA GLU A 310 36.03 9.21 -12.95
C GLU A 310 35.16 10.46 -12.87
N LEU A 311 34.29 10.51 -11.86
CA LEU A 311 33.43 11.66 -11.53
C LEU A 311 33.75 12.13 -10.10
N SER A 312 33.84 13.43 -9.88
CA SER A 312 34.10 13.99 -8.54
C SER A 312 32.93 13.75 -7.58
N GLU A 313 33.26 13.60 -6.30
CA GLU A 313 32.27 13.45 -5.22
C GLU A 313 31.32 14.67 -5.15
N GLU A 314 31.81 15.87 -5.44
CA GLU A 314 31.01 17.09 -5.54
C GLU A 314 29.95 17.03 -6.66
N ASN A 315 30.32 16.54 -7.84
CA ASN A 315 29.39 16.37 -8.96
C ASN A 315 28.37 15.26 -8.68
N ALA A 316 28.80 14.14 -8.10
CA ALA A 316 27.92 13.05 -7.70
C ALA A 316 26.92 13.50 -6.62
N SER A 317 27.39 14.24 -5.61
CA SER A 317 26.57 14.82 -4.54
C SER A 317 25.57 15.84 -5.09
N SER A 318 25.98 16.67 -6.05
CA SER A 318 25.11 17.69 -6.68
C SER A 318 24.02 17.06 -7.56
N TYR A 319 24.38 16.05 -8.34
CA TYR A 319 23.43 15.26 -9.14
C TYR A 319 22.41 14.55 -8.26
N GLU A 320 22.84 13.84 -7.21
CA GLU A 320 21.94 13.10 -6.33
C GLU A 320 21.01 14.03 -5.51
N LYS A 321 21.44 15.27 -5.19
CA LYS A 321 20.58 16.31 -4.62
C LYS A 321 19.52 16.79 -5.62
N LEU A 322 19.92 17.09 -6.86
CA LEU A 322 19.01 17.56 -7.91
C LEU A 322 17.99 16.47 -8.28
N ARG A 323 18.46 15.22 -8.40
CA ARG A 323 17.61 14.05 -8.64
C ARG A 323 16.60 13.82 -7.52
N LYS A 324 17.01 13.90 -6.25
CA LYS A 324 16.08 13.79 -5.10
C LYS A 324 15.04 14.92 -5.06
N SER A 325 15.39 16.14 -5.50
CA SER A 325 14.42 17.23 -5.70
C SER A 325 13.40 16.85 -6.76
N TYR A 326 13.88 16.52 -7.97
CA TYR A 326 13.04 16.13 -9.10
C TYR A 326 12.14 14.93 -8.78
N ASP A 327 12.68 13.83 -8.26
CA ASP A 327 11.94 12.63 -7.89
C ASP A 327 10.85 12.94 -6.84
N HIS A 328 11.04 13.93 -5.97
CA HIS A 328 10.04 14.33 -4.98
C HIS A 328 8.97 15.26 -5.58
N LEU A 329 9.39 16.29 -6.33
CA LEU A 329 8.47 17.20 -7.03
C LEU A 329 7.57 16.43 -8.00
N TYR A 330 8.18 15.58 -8.84
CA TYR A 330 7.49 14.67 -9.75
C TYR A 330 6.42 13.86 -9.01
N ARG A 331 6.77 13.19 -7.90
CA ARG A 331 5.81 12.39 -7.12
C ARG A 331 4.60 13.18 -6.61
N ASN A 332 4.76 14.44 -6.22
CA ASN A 332 3.65 15.25 -5.70
C ASN A 332 2.78 15.86 -6.82
N VAL A 333 3.32 16.01 -8.03
CA VAL A 333 2.58 16.43 -9.23
C VAL A 333 1.85 15.25 -9.87
N SER A 334 2.52 14.09 -9.94
CA SER A 334 2.01 12.88 -10.58
C SER A 334 1.06 12.05 -9.70
N SER A 335 1.00 12.28 -8.38
CA SER A 335 0.10 11.54 -7.47
C SER A 335 -1.38 11.97 -7.55
N GLY A 336 -1.80 12.63 -8.64
CA GLY A 336 -3.19 12.97 -8.94
C GLY A 336 -3.86 13.99 -8.01
N GLU A 337 -3.20 14.48 -6.95
CA GLU A 337 -3.84 15.30 -5.91
C GLU A 337 -4.15 16.75 -6.31
N PHE A 338 -3.92 17.13 -7.58
CA PHE A 338 -3.66 18.53 -7.95
C PHE A 338 -4.22 19.03 -9.27
N GLU A 339 -4.41 18.14 -10.23
CA GLU A 339 -5.09 18.45 -11.48
C GLU A 339 -6.55 18.85 -11.14
N ILE A 340 -7.16 19.82 -11.84
CA ILE A 340 -8.60 20.12 -11.75
C ILE A 340 -9.11 20.68 -13.09
N THR A 341 -9.23 19.81 -14.09
CA THR A 341 -9.54 20.18 -15.47
C THR A 341 -10.84 20.99 -15.61
N TYR A 342 -10.79 22.03 -16.44
CA TYR A 342 -11.90 22.95 -16.67
C TYR A 342 -12.59 22.58 -17.99
N SER A 343 -13.55 21.64 -17.95
CA SER A 343 -14.30 21.25 -19.16
C SER A 343 -14.96 22.46 -19.82
N LYS A 344 -14.74 22.63 -21.13
CA LYS A 344 -15.23 23.77 -21.93
C LYS A 344 -16.53 23.48 -22.67
N ASP A 345 -16.90 22.21 -22.86
CA ASP A 345 -17.99 21.81 -23.74
C ASP A 345 -19.36 21.81 -23.06
N ASN A 346 -19.66 22.92 -22.35
CA ASN A 346 -20.90 23.12 -21.61
C ASN A 346 -22.10 23.47 -22.52
N MET A 347 -22.37 22.62 -23.51
CA MET A 347 -23.42 22.84 -24.53
C MET A 347 -24.37 21.64 -24.74
N PHE A 348 -24.08 20.46 -24.18
CA PHE A 348 -24.93 19.27 -24.34
C PHE A 348 -25.97 19.03 -23.23
N GLY A 349 -25.87 19.71 -22.08
CA GLY A 349 -26.75 19.49 -20.92
C GLY A 349 -28.24 19.86 -21.12
N ILE A 350 -28.58 20.61 -22.17
CA ILE A 350 -29.91 21.20 -22.36
C ILE A 350 -30.98 20.16 -22.72
N SER A 351 -30.64 19.06 -23.41
CA SER A 351 -31.63 18.10 -23.90
C SER A 351 -32.28 17.23 -22.81
N ILE A 352 -31.54 16.88 -21.74
CA ILE A 352 -32.04 15.93 -20.72
C ILE A 352 -33.14 16.58 -19.86
N VAL A 353 -33.06 17.89 -19.62
CA VAL A 353 -34.07 18.66 -18.87
C VAL A 353 -35.47 18.53 -19.49
N SER A 354 -35.56 18.44 -20.82
CA SER A 354 -36.82 18.37 -21.56
C SER A 354 -37.60 17.06 -21.37
N GLU A 355 -36.92 15.96 -21.00
CA GLU A 355 -37.57 14.64 -20.87
C GLU A 355 -37.94 14.33 -19.41
N VAL A 356 -37.13 14.76 -18.44
CA VAL A 356 -37.46 14.62 -17.01
C VAL A 356 -38.72 15.42 -16.64
N GLN A 357 -38.93 16.59 -17.26
CA GLN A 357 -40.16 17.38 -17.11
C GLN A 357 -41.43 16.72 -17.67
N LYS A 358 -41.33 15.67 -18.50
CA LYS A 358 -42.50 14.91 -19.00
C LYS A 358 -42.93 13.80 -18.05
N LEU A 359 -42.01 13.30 -17.22
CA LEU A 359 -42.27 12.23 -16.26
C LEU A 359 -42.91 12.73 -14.94
N THR A 360 -42.99 14.05 -14.75
CA THR A 360 -43.43 14.69 -13.49
C THR A 360 -44.95 14.86 -13.36
N VAL A 361 -45.75 14.14 -14.15
CA VAL A 361 -47.23 14.28 -14.19
C VAL A 361 -47.93 12.96 -13.82
N ALA A 362 -47.82 12.57 -12.55
CA ALA A 362 -48.60 11.50 -11.92
C ALA A 362 -49.09 11.99 -10.53
N PRO A 363 -50.40 12.11 -10.27
CA PRO A 363 -50.91 13.01 -9.23
C PRO A 363 -51.10 12.43 -7.82
N GLU A 364 -50.65 11.21 -7.51
CA GLU A 364 -51.12 10.47 -6.32
C GLU A 364 -50.15 10.35 -5.12
N VAL A 365 -48.94 10.92 -5.16
CA VAL A 365 -48.02 10.92 -3.99
C VAL A 365 -47.52 12.33 -3.67
N GLY A 366 -48.02 12.90 -2.58
CA GLY A 366 -47.79 14.31 -2.18
C GLY A 366 -46.47 14.58 -1.46
N VAL A 367 -45.31 14.38 -2.12
CA VAL A 367 -43.99 14.79 -1.60
C VAL A 367 -43.11 15.36 -2.74
N ILE A 368 -42.16 16.24 -2.40
CA ILE A 368 -41.09 16.79 -3.27
C ILE A 368 -41.55 17.74 -4.40
N ALA A 369 -41.97 18.96 -4.02
CA ALA A 369 -42.09 20.11 -4.92
C ALA A 369 -40.91 21.09 -4.75
N LEU A 370 -39.65 20.61 -4.86
CA LEU A 370 -38.42 21.40 -4.59
C LEU A 370 -37.25 21.13 -5.57
N ILE A 371 -37.54 20.92 -6.87
CA ILE A 371 -36.49 20.68 -7.90
C ILE A 371 -36.67 21.63 -9.11
N PRO A 372 -36.03 22.83 -9.09
CA PRO A 372 -35.80 23.60 -10.32
C PRO A 372 -34.32 23.99 -10.55
N GLU A 373 -33.39 23.72 -9.62
CA GLU A 373 -31.98 24.18 -9.65
C GLU A 373 -30.95 23.06 -9.91
N PHE A 374 -31.38 21.86 -10.33
CA PHE A 374 -30.53 20.65 -10.39
C PHE A 374 -29.71 20.48 -11.68
N GLY A 375 -29.51 21.54 -12.46
CA GLY A 375 -28.82 21.46 -13.77
C GLY A 375 -27.32 21.12 -13.70
N ASP A 376 -26.65 21.45 -12.59
CA ASP A 376 -25.18 21.46 -12.50
C ASP A 376 -24.56 20.21 -11.82
N LEU A 377 -25.34 19.15 -11.53
CA LEU A 377 -24.92 18.09 -10.60
C LEU A 377 -24.89 16.64 -11.12
N TYR A 378 -25.08 16.41 -12.43
CA TYR A 378 -25.17 15.05 -12.99
C TYR A 378 -24.14 14.79 -14.10
N GLN A 379 -22.96 14.31 -13.70
CA GLN A 379 -22.03 13.62 -14.58
C GLN A 379 -21.28 12.54 -13.77
N ILE A 380 -21.53 11.28 -14.10
CA ILE A 380 -20.90 10.11 -13.47
C ILE A 380 -20.38 9.19 -14.59
N ASN A 381 -19.09 8.88 -14.51
CA ASN A 381 -18.45 7.67 -15.01
C ASN A 381 -17.37 7.35 -13.97
N GLY A 382 -17.15 6.06 -13.66
CA GLY A 382 -16.28 5.63 -12.57
C GLY A 382 -14.80 5.51 -12.92
N TYR A 383 -14.14 4.55 -12.27
CA TYR A 383 -12.70 4.21 -12.27
C TYR A 383 -11.84 4.97 -11.25
N GLN A 384 -10.76 4.30 -10.84
CA GLN A 384 -9.82 4.75 -9.80
C GLN A 384 -8.87 5.84 -10.32
N ASP A 385 -8.12 6.43 -9.39
CA ASP A 385 -7.13 7.49 -9.57
C ASP A 385 -7.64 8.87 -9.99
N LEU A 386 -7.22 9.87 -9.21
CA LEU A 386 -7.78 11.23 -9.24
C LEU A 386 -7.38 12.04 -10.48
N ALA A 387 -6.36 11.59 -11.23
CA ALA A 387 -5.97 12.18 -12.51
C ALA A 387 -6.92 11.77 -13.66
N GLU A 388 -7.31 10.48 -13.75
CA GLU A 388 -8.21 10.02 -14.81
C GLU A 388 -9.65 10.54 -14.59
N ALA A 389 -10.06 10.74 -13.33
CA ALA A 389 -11.31 11.41 -12.95
C ALA A 389 -11.45 12.87 -13.43
N LEU A 390 -10.45 13.41 -14.13
CA LEU A 390 -10.39 14.77 -14.67
C LEU A 390 -10.03 14.83 -16.16
N ASP A 391 -9.99 13.68 -16.85
CA ASP A 391 -9.81 13.56 -18.31
C ASP A 391 -8.59 14.32 -18.86
N MET A 392 -7.44 14.18 -18.17
CA MET A 392 -6.14 14.65 -18.63
C MET A 392 -5.09 13.55 -18.56
N GLN A 393 -4.11 13.62 -19.47
CA GLN A 393 -2.92 12.77 -19.44
C GLN A 393 -1.78 13.50 -18.73
N PRO A 394 -0.98 12.81 -17.90
CA PRO A 394 0.20 13.41 -17.29
C PRO A 394 1.17 13.94 -18.37
N PRO A 395 1.92 15.02 -18.09
CA PRO A 395 2.75 15.69 -19.09
C PRO A 395 3.79 14.75 -19.70
N VAL A 396 3.62 14.45 -21.00
CA VAL A 396 4.49 13.54 -21.75
C VAL A 396 5.87 14.18 -21.92
N MET A 397 6.84 13.69 -21.15
CA MET A 397 8.24 14.15 -21.22
C MET A 397 8.91 13.62 -22.49
N PRO A 398 9.65 14.45 -23.27
CA PRO A 398 10.33 13.98 -24.48
C PRO A 398 11.49 13.00 -24.19
N GLU A 399 11.30 11.73 -24.54
CA GLU A 399 12.38 10.72 -24.50
C GLU A 399 13.27 10.78 -25.76
N ASP A 400 14.26 11.69 -25.76
CA ASP A 400 15.34 11.65 -26.76
C ASP A 400 16.26 10.44 -26.52
N SER A 401 16.37 9.58 -27.53
CA SER A 401 16.91 8.20 -27.44
C SER A 401 18.42 8.07 -27.21
N HIS A 402 19.11 9.12 -26.77
CA HIS A 402 20.56 9.18 -26.65
C HIS A 402 21.04 9.92 -25.39
N THR A 403 21.10 9.21 -24.27
CA THR A 403 21.95 9.63 -23.13
C THR A 403 22.41 8.39 -22.35
N THR A 404 23.70 8.08 -22.43
CA THR A 404 24.28 6.93 -21.72
C THR A 404 24.28 7.19 -20.22
N ARG A 405 23.50 6.43 -19.44
CA ARG A 405 23.55 6.46 -17.98
C ARG A 405 24.96 6.08 -17.53
N VAL A 406 25.65 7.01 -16.88
CA VAL A 406 27.02 6.82 -16.43
C VAL A 406 27.09 6.08 -15.10
N THR A 407 27.78 4.94 -15.13
CA THR A 407 28.39 4.23 -14.01
C THR A 407 29.76 3.77 -14.49
N THR A 408 30.79 3.85 -13.64
CA THR A 408 32.17 3.43 -13.97
C THR A 408 32.25 1.94 -14.33
N GLY A 409 33.17 1.59 -15.24
CA GLY A 409 33.28 0.26 -15.86
C GLY A 409 34.00 -0.81 -15.03
N ASP A 410 34.38 -1.97 -15.58
CA ASP A 410 34.35 -2.45 -16.99
C ASP A 410 33.74 -3.89 -17.02
N ASP A 411 33.42 -4.58 -18.14
CA ASP A 411 33.86 -4.50 -19.54
C ASP A 411 32.75 -4.99 -20.53
N ALA A 412 32.98 -4.95 -21.85
CA ALA A 412 32.00 -5.05 -22.96
C ALA A 412 31.64 -6.51 -23.44
N SER A 413 30.75 -6.80 -24.42
CA SER A 413 30.21 -6.01 -25.55
C SER A 413 28.87 -6.50 -26.17
N SER A 414 28.04 -5.54 -26.65
CA SER A 414 27.10 -5.52 -27.82
C SER A 414 26.41 -6.82 -28.36
N THR A 415 25.13 -6.84 -28.78
CA THR A 415 24.44 -5.91 -29.72
C THR A 415 22.90 -5.88 -29.62
N SER A 416 22.32 -4.67 -29.73
CA SER A 416 20.98 -4.29 -30.29
C SER A 416 19.72 -5.17 -30.08
N GLY A 417 18.71 -4.63 -29.37
CA GLY A 417 17.31 -5.09 -29.39
C GLY A 417 16.36 -4.07 -28.73
N LYS A 418 15.16 -3.83 -29.30
CA LYS A 418 14.18 -2.84 -28.80
C LYS A 418 13.18 -3.47 -27.81
N GLU A 419 13.11 -2.95 -26.58
CA GLU A 419 11.94 -3.02 -25.68
C GLU A 419 11.95 -1.66 -24.92
N SER A 420 11.14 -0.64 -25.26
CA SER A 420 9.66 -0.49 -25.20
C SER A 420 9.14 -0.32 -23.76
N SER A 421 8.54 0.83 -23.46
CA SER A 421 8.15 1.25 -22.12
C SER A 421 6.86 0.60 -21.62
N ASN A 422 6.98 -0.17 -20.53
CA ASN A 422 5.94 -0.43 -19.53
C ASN A 422 6.62 -0.99 -18.26
N LEU A 423 6.35 -0.40 -17.09
CA LEU A 423 6.72 -1.02 -15.82
C LEU A 423 5.66 -2.07 -15.46
N GLU A 424 5.91 -3.34 -15.79
CA GLU A 424 5.03 -4.44 -15.38
C GLU A 424 4.92 -4.50 -13.85
N ALA A 425 3.70 -4.65 -13.33
CA ALA A 425 3.47 -4.84 -11.91
C ALA A 425 4.19 -6.10 -11.40
N ILE A 426 4.95 -5.97 -10.30
CA ILE A 426 5.77 -7.05 -9.72
C ILE A 426 4.91 -8.30 -9.42
N TRP A 427 3.68 -8.07 -8.98
CA TRP A 427 2.66 -9.09 -8.71
C TRP A 427 1.62 -9.10 -9.83
N ASP A 428 1.01 -10.25 -10.11
CA ASP A 428 0.02 -10.39 -11.19
C ASP A 428 -1.39 -9.92 -10.82
N ASP A 429 -1.67 -9.79 -9.52
CA ASP A 429 -2.95 -9.40 -8.94
C ASP A 429 -2.77 -8.77 -7.54
N ASP A 430 -3.84 -8.12 -7.06
CA ASP A 430 -3.87 -7.41 -5.79
C ASP A 430 -3.85 -8.33 -4.56
N ASP A 431 -4.52 -9.49 -4.63
CA ASP A 431 -4.59 -10.46 -3.54
C ASP A 431 -3.20 -11.05 -3.24
N THR A 432 -2.46 -11.41 -4.28
CA THR A 432 -1.08 -11.87 -4.20
C THR A 432 -0.19 -10.78 -3.62
N ARG A 433 -0.33 -9.51 -4.04
CA ARG A 433 0.41 -8.39 -3.42
C ARG A 433 0.09 -8.27 -1.93
N ALA A 434 -1.18 -8.30 -1.55
CA ALA A 434 -1.61 -8.22 -0.16
C ALA A 434 -1.06 -9.39 0.67
N PHE A 435 -0.97 -10.59 0.11
CA PHE A 435 -0.39 -11.75 0.78
C PHE A 435 1.11 -11.59 1.10
N TYR A 436 1.91 -10.99 0.22
CA TYR A 436 3.35 -10.80 0.45
C TYR A 436 3.74 -9.47 1.13
N GLU A 437 2.93 -8.41 0.96
CA GLU A 437 3.29 -7.05 1.41
C GLU A 437 2.43 -6.52 2.57
N CYS A 438 1.17 -6.96 2.72
CA CYS A 438 0.28 -6.55 3.81
C CYS A 438 0.37 -7.56 4.98
N LEU A 439 1.40 -7.44 5.81
CA LEU A 439 1.58 -8.22 7.04
C LEU A 439 0.81 -7.58 8.22
N PRO A 440 0.30 -8.35 9.20
CA PRO A 440 -0.36 -7.80 10.39
C PRO A 440 0.59 -6.99 11.28
N ASP A 441 0.16 -5.84 11.78
CA ASP A 441 0.88 -5.14 12.85
C ASP A 441 0.62 -5.85 14.20
N LEU A 442 1.57 -6.68 14.61
CA LEU A 442 1.54 -7.38 15.90
C LEU A 442 1.40 -6.45 17.10
N ARG A 443 1.76 -5.16 17.01
CA ARG A 443 1.61 -4.18 18.10
C ARG A 443 0.16 -3.73 18.31
N ALA A 444 -0.71 -3.88 17.31
CA ALA A 444 -2.15 -3.64 17.46
C ALA A 444 -2.85 -4.75 18.24
N PHE A 445 -2.33 -5.98 18.19
CA PHE A 445 -2.94 -7.16 18.79
C PHE A 445 -2.25 -7.64 20.07
N VAL A 446 -0.95 -7.40 20.25
CA VAL A 446 -0.13 -7.97 21.33
C VAL A 446 0.60 -6.87 22.12
N PRO A 447 0.51 -6.85 23.46
CA PRO A 447 1.27 -5.91 24.29
C PRO A 447 2.79 -6.01 24.09
N ALA A 448 3.46 -4.86 23.92
CA ALA A 448 4.90 -4.76 23.62
C ALA A 448 5.82 -5.57 24.56
N VAL A 449 5.43 -5.72 25.84
CA VAL A 449 6.14 -6.54 26.84
C VAL A 449 6.27 -8.01 26.40
N LEU A 450 5.25 -8.57 25.74
CA LEU A 450 5.27 -9.95 25.22
C LEU A 450 6.01 -10.07 23.89
N LEU A 451 6.09 -8.98 23.12
CA LEU A 451 6.89 -8.91 21.89
C LEU A 451 8.41 -8.89 22.18
N GLY A 452 8.80 -8.68 23.45
CA GLY A 452 10.19 -8.77 23.91
C GLY A 452 10.97 -7.47 23.81
N GLU A 453 10.29 -6.33 23.70
CA GLU A 453 10.90 -5.00 23.68
C GLU A 453 11.48 -4.65 25.07
N SER A 454 12.74 -5.01 25.32
CA SER A 454 13.52 -4.46 26.42
C SER A 454 13.76 -2.97 26.18
N GLU A 455 13.50 -2.11 27.18
CA GLU A 455 13.78 -0.67 27.09
C GLU A 455 15.22 -0.37 26.62
N SER A 456 15.38 -0.04 25.35
CA SER A 456 16.60 0.55 24.83
C SER A 456 16.68 2.00 25.32
N LYS A 457 17.13 2.19 26.57
CA LYS A 457 17.39 3.51 27.13
C LYS A 457 18.40 4.24 26.24
N ALA A 458 17.92 5.23 25.50
CA ALA A 458 18.77 6.12 24.72
C ALA A 458 19.66 6.88 25.70
N SER A 459 20.92 6.48 25.79
CA SER A 459 21.89 7.08 26.71
C SER A 459 22.40 8.39 26.13
N GLU A 460 21.64 9.47 26.35
CA GLU A 460 22.17 10.83 26.23
C GLU A 460 23.34 11.02 27.20
N GLN A 461 24.58 10.91 26.69
CA GLN A 461 25.77 11.41 27.36
C GLN A 461 26.44 12.47 26.48
N THR A 462 25.97 13.70 26.63
CA THR A 462 26.66 14.90 26.18
C THR A 462 27.98 15.07 26.93
N SER A 463 29.11 14.98 26.23
CA SER A 463 30.41 15.44 26.73
C SER A 463 30.53 16.96 26.56
N ARG A 464 30.64 17.73 27.64
CA ARG A 464 30.80 19.20 27.55
C ARG A 464 31.47 19.85 28.77
N ALA A 465 32.81 19.86 28.77
CA ALA A 465 33.73 20.68 29.59
C ALA A 465 35.16 20.30 29.18
N GLN A 466 36.15 21.19 28.98
CA GLN A 466 36.23 22.66 28.83
C GLN A 466 36.93 22.94 27.47
N GLU A 467 37.02 24.15 26.90
CA GLU A 467 37.87 25.28 27.33
C GLU A 467 37.45 26.63 26.67
N GLN A 468 37.99 27.72 27.23
CA GLN A 468 37.98 29.10 26.76
C GLN A 468 39.21 29.81 27.38
N PRO A 469 39.70 30.95 26.86
CA PRO A 469 39.82 31.32 25.44
C PRO A 469 41.17 32.01 25.11
N THR A 470 41.59 32.02 23.84
CA THR A 470 42.59 33.00 23.33
C THR A 470 42.47 33.20 21.81
N GLU A 471 43.07 34.29 21.31
CA GLU A 471 42.84 34.83 19.97
C GLU A 471 44.03 34.64 19.00
N SER A 472 43.72 34.82 17.71
CA SER A 472 44.55 35.46 16.66
C SER A 472 45.65 34.72 15.87
N SER A 473 45.54 34.91 14.55
CA SER A 473 46.58 35.22 13.54
C SER A 473 47.58 34.17 12.97
N SER A 474 47.49 34.07 11.62
CA SER A 474 48.55 34.12 10.60
C SER A 474 49.58 32.98 10.39
N GLU A 475 49.43 32.33 9.23
CA GLU A 475 50.40 32.18 8.12
C GLU A 475 51.76 31.44 8.26
N ALA A 476 52.03 30.64 7.21
CA ALA A 476 53.30 30.45 6.48
C ALA A 476 54.49 29.60 7.05
N ASP A 477 54.57 28.35 6.54
CA ASP A 477 55.64 27.86 5.62
C ASP A 477 56.95 27.19 6.13
N GLN A 478 57.52 26.35 5.23
CA GLN A 478 58.91 25.84 5.09
C GLN A 478 59.68 25.09 6.24
N SER A 479 59.49 23.77 6.26
CA SER A 479 60.55 22.74 6.00
C SER A 479 61.96 22.75 6.66
N THR A 480 62.19 21.79 7.59
CA THR A 480 63.37 20.84 7.69
C THR A 480 64.83 21.35 7.95
N PRO A 481 65.86 20.50 8.23
CA PRO A 481 65.94 19.15 8.87
C PRO A 481 67.15 18.93 9.85
N VAL A 482 67.36 17.68 10.32
CA VAL A 482 68.59 17.03 10.91
C VAL A 482 69.25 17.63 12.18
N ALA A 483 70.04 16.92 13.01
CA ALA A 483 70.46 15.51 13.14
C ALA A 483 70.52 15.13 14.66
N GLN A 484 71.15 14.09 15.23
CA GLN A 484 71.98 12.91 14.87
C GLN A 484 71.75 11.86 16.02
N ASP A 485 72.20 10.60 16.13
CA ASP A 485 73.23 9.72 15.53
C ASP A 485 72.63 8.26 15.51
N ALA A 486 72.98 7.34 14.59
CA ALA A 486 74.11 6.36 14.62
C ALA A 486 74.14 5.42 15.86
N VAL A 487 74.34 4.08 15.83
CA VAL A 487 74.58 3.00 14.83
C VAL A 487 74.42 1.61 15.56
N ASP A 488 74.30 0.39 14.98
CA ASP A 488 74.25 -0.09 13.58
C ASP A 488 73.58 -1.49 13.34
N ILE A 489 73.24 -1.75 12.08
CA ILE A 489 73.30 -3.00 11.23
C ILE A 489 73.21 -4.46 11.81
N SER A 490 72.13 -5.18 11.40
CA SER A 490 72.02 -6.65 11.03
C SER A 490 72.34 -7.79 12.05
N ALA A 491 72.11 -9.08 11.78
CA ALA A 491 70.96 -9.83 11.21
C ALA A 491 71.12 -11.38 11.43
N ASP A 492 70.00 -12.08 11.70
CA ASP A 492 69.69 -13.53 11.61
C ASP A 492 70.59 -14.66 12.22
N SER A 493 69.90 -15.72 12.70
CA SER A 493 70.31 -17.13 12.94
C SER A 493 71.37 -17.48 14.03
N GLY A 494 71.07 -18.47 14.90
CA GLY A 494 72.04 -18.97 15.89
C GLY A 494 71.55 -19.87 17.06
N THR A 495 71.02 -21.06 16.76
CA THR A 495 70.75 -22.26 17.61
C THR A 495 71.74 -22.51 18.79
N LEU A 496 71.36 -22.99 20.01
CA LEU A 496 71.30 -24.43 20.42
C LEU A 496 70.92 -24.69 21.92
N GLN A 497 70.08 -25.72 22.17
CA GLN A 497 70.11 -26.79 23.23
C GLN A 497 70.21 -26.44 24.75
N GLU A 498 69.88 -27.29 25.75
CA GLU A 498 69.35 -28.68 25.90
C GLU A 498 68.55 -28.76 27.25
N GLY A 499 67.71 -29.76 27.62
CA GLY A 499 67.19 -30.97 26.95
C GLY A 499 66.51 -31.99 27.92
N LYS A 500 66.05 -33.14 27.38
CA LYS A 500 65.69 -34.43 28.05
C LYS A 500 64.42 -34.49 28.95
N SER A 501 63.62 -35.59 29.02
CA SER A 501 63.83 -37.01 28.61
C SER A 501 62.53 -37.78 28.21
N VAL A 502 62.61 -38.69 27.20
CA VAL A 502 62.22 -40.15 27.21
C VAL A 502 60.75 -40.54 27.56
N GLU A 503 59.93 -41.31 26.80
CA GLU A 503 60.06 -42.18 25.57
C GLU A 503 58.62 -42.67 25.08
N LYS A 504 58.26 -43.62 24.16
CA LYS A 504 58.92 -44.66 23.28
C LYS A 504 58.10 -45.16 22.02
N GLY A 505 57.61 -44.31 21.11
CA GLY A 505 57.10 -44.77 19.78
C GLY A 505 55.70 -45.42 19.71
N LYS A 506 55.22 -45.93 18.56
CA LYS A 506 55.91 -46.14 17.26
C LYS A 506 54.90 -46.30 16.07
N ASP A 507 55.08 -45.54 14.99
CA ASP A 507 54.18 -45.52 13.80
C ASP A 507 54.51 -46.53 12.68
N LYS A 508 53.57 -46.67 11.72
CA LYS A 508 53.81 -47.15 10.35
C LYS A 508 52.65 -46.83 9.38
N GLU A 509 52.97 -46.40 8.15
CA GLU A 509 52.04 -46.07 7.05
C GLU A 509 52.21 -46.97 5.81
N GLU A 510 51.29 -46.84 4.83
CA GLU A 510 51.23 -47.38 3.46
C GLU A 510 51.25 -48.93 3.29
N LYS A 511 50.58 -49.57 2.31
CA LYS A 511 50.41 -49.22 0.89
C LYS A 511 49.30 -50.03 0.18
N ASP A 512 48.96 -49.65 -1.05
CA ASP A 512 47.92 -50.22 -1.94
C ASP A 512 47.93 -51.74 -2.18
N LYS A 513 46.73 -52.28 -2.49
CA LYS A 513 46.49 -53.09 -3.69
C LYS A 513 45.01 -53.32 -4.01
N GLU A 514 44.66 -53.22 -5.29
CA GLU A 514 43.38 -53.71 -5.82
C GLU A 514 43.26 -55.25 -5.72
N LYS A 515 42.03 -55.75 -5.55
CA LYS A 515 41.45 -56.73 -6.49
C LYS A 515 39.94 -56.91 -6.35
N THR A 516 39.31 -57.12 -7.51
CA THR A 516 37.88 -57.40 -7.69
C THR A 516 37.46 -58.77 -7.13
N LYS A 517 36.22 -58.85 -6.59
CA LYS A 517 35.23 -59.88 -6.95
C LYS A 517 33.85 -59.66 -6.31
N ASP A 518 32.85 -59.52 -7.19
CA ASP A 518 31.44 -59.87 -6.99
C ASP A 518 31.24 -61.40 -7.18
N PRO A 519 30.04 -62.00 -6.98
CA PRO A 519 28.83 -61.51 -6.28
C PRO A 519 28.24 -62.58 -5.30
N ASP A 520 27.00 -62.39 -4.81
CA ASP A 520 25.82 -63.22 -5.19
C ASP A 520 24.74 -63.38 -4.09
N LYS A 521 23.46 -63.10 -4.43
CA LYS A 521 22.18 -63.59 -3.82
C LYS A 521 21.88 -63.33 -2.32
N GLU A 522 20.62 -63.35 -1.87
CA GLU A 522 19.28 -63.04 -2.41
C GLU A 522 18.25 -63.11 -1.27
N LYS A 523 17.06 -62.48 -1.41
CA LYS A 523 15.80 -62.76 -0.66
C LYS A 523 15.85 -62.63 0.88
N GLY A 524 15.05 -61.82 1.57
CA GLY A 524 13.87 -61.03 1.17
C GLY A 524 12.55 -61.67 1.62
N LYS A 525 11.86 -61.02 2.57
CA LYS A 525 10.40 -61.12 2.80
C LYS A 525 9.93 -60.08 3.82
N GLU A 526 8.79 -59.45 3.56
CA GLU A 526 8.10 -58.63 4.58
C GLU A 526 7.39 -59.50 5.62
N LYS A 527 7.10 -58.93 6.79
CA LYS A 527 5.71 -58.77 7.24
C LYS A 527 5.55 -57.84 8.44
N GLU A 528 4.44 -57.11 8.43
CA GLU A 528 3.98 -56.29 9.54
C GLU A 528 3.50 -57.16 10.71
N LYS A 529 3.52 -56.59 11.93
CA LYS A 529 2.34 -56.61 12.81
C LYS A 529 2.49 -55.67 14.01
N GLU A 530 1.43 -54.90 14.25
CA GLU A 530 1.18 -54.24 15.53
C GLU A 530 0.83 -55.29 16.61
N LYS A 531 1.16 -54.99 17.86
CA LYS A 531 0.14 -54.87 18.92
C LYS A 531 0.68 -54.26 20.21
N GLU A 532 -0.21 -53.55 20.89
CA GLU A 532 -0.01 -52.98 22.22
C GLU A 532 0.18 -54.06 23.29
N LYS A 533 0.87 -53.71 24.39
CA LYS A 533 0.49 -54.18 25.71
C LYS A 533 0.95 -53.22 26.81
N ASP A 534 0.03 -52.88 27.70
CA ASP A 534 0.20 -51.91 28.79
C ASP A 534 0.28 -52.63 30.17
N THR A 535 0.36 -51.84 31.25
CA THR A 535 0.24 -52.12 32.70
C THR A 535 1.53 -52.40 33.52
N ASP A 536 1.92 -51.33 34.22
CA ASP A 536 2.29 -51.25 35.65
C ASP A 536 3.58 -51.87 36.22
N LYS A 537 4.45 -50.95 36.70
CA LYS A 537 4.94 -50.97 38.10
C LYS A 537 5.25 -49.54 38.60
N LYS A 538 5.13 -49.31 39.91
CA LYS A 538 4.92 -47.96 40.50
C LYS A 538 5.72 -47.73 41.79
N GLY A 539 6.23 -46.50 41.98
CA GLY A 539 6.97 -46.02 43.16
C GLY A 539 8.47 -46.37 43.13
N GLU A 540 9.41 -45.56 43.64
CA GLU A 540 9.39 -44.21 44.25
C GLU A 540 10.72 -43.50 43.82
N ASN A 541 11.05 -42.22 44.12
CA ASN A 541 10.49 -41.20 45.01
C ASN A 541 10.82 -39.77 44.46
N GLU A 542 10.36 -38.71 45.13
CA GLU A 542 10.35 -37.32 44.63
C GLU A 542 11.69 -36.56 44.78
N LYS A 543 12.08 -35.80 43.72
CA LYS A 543 12.53 -34.39 43.81
C LYS A 543 12.81 -33.76 42.43
N GLU A 544 11.79 -33.13 41.84
CA GLU A 544 11.86 -31.87 41.06
C GLU A 544 10.49 -31.51 40.45
N LYS A 545 9.57 -31.03 41.28
CA LYS A 545 8.37 -30.29 40.83
C LYS A 545 8.58 -28.81 41.07
N LEU A 546 8.85 -28.04 40.00
CA LEU A 546 8.45 -26.62 39.84
C LEU A 546 8.90 -26.00 38.49
N LYS A 547 8.73 -26.72 37.36
CA LYS A 547 8.75 -26.16 36.00
C LYS A 547 8.12 -27.13 35.00
N GLY A 548 6.83 -26.98 34.71
CA GLY A 548 6.09 -27.87 33.82
C GLY A 548 4.66 -27.39 33.58
N SER A 549 4.48 -26.52 32.59
CA SER A 549 3.17 -26.05 32.10
C SER A 549 3.29 -25.45 30.68
N GLU A 550 4.36 -24.70 30.41
CA GLU A 550 4.59 -24.01 29.12
C GLU A 550 4.71 -24.95 27.90
N GLY A 551 4.99 -26.25 28.10
CA GLY A 551 5.22 -27.19 27.00
C GLY A 551 3.96 -27.48 26.18
N THR A 552 2.88 -27.91 26.85
CA THR A 552 1.65 -28.43 26.21
C THR A 552 0.98 -27.41 25.29
N ASN A 553 1.03 -26.13 25.66
CA ASN A 553 0.36 -25.07 24.91
C ASN A 553 1.07 -24.78 23.58
N LEU A 554 2.41 -24.83 23.57
CA LEU A 554 3.15 -24.73 22.31
C LEU A 554 2.96 -25.99 21.47
N ASP A 555 2.97 -27.19 22.06
CA ASP A 555 2.77 -28.42 21.30
C ASP A 555 1.39 -28.47 20.62
N ALA A 556 0.34 -27.96 21.26
CA ALA A 556 -0.98 -27.77 20.64
C ALA A 556 -0.97 -26.75 19.48
N LEU A 557 -0.21 -25.66 19.61
CA LEU A 557 -0.03 -24.68 18.53
C LEU A 557 0.72 -25.29 17.33
N LEU A 558 1.82 -26.01 17.58
CA LEU A 558 2.62 -26.65 16.53
C LEU A 558 1.86 -27.78 15.82
N GLN A 559 0.93 -28.47 16.50
CA GLN A 559 0.02 -29.45 15.89
C GLN A 559 -1.01 -28.81 14.94
N ARG A 560 -1.33 -27.51 15.09
CA ARG A 560 -2.24 -26.78 14.19
C ARG A 560 -1.56 -26.24 12.94
N LEU A 561 -0.22 -26.04 12.94
CA LEU A 561 0.52 -25.48 11.81
C LEU A 561 0.25 -26.18 10.44
N PRO A 562 0.17 -27.52 10.34
CA PRO A 562 -0.13 -28.19 9.06
C PRO A 562 -1.54 -27.92 8.51
N GLY A 563 -2.45 -27.38 9.30
CA GLY A 563 -3.79 -26.94 8.86
C GLY A 563 -3.85 -25.49 8.37
N CYS A 564 -2.73 -24.75 8.41
CA CYS A 564 -2.68 -23.32 8.09
C CYS A 564 -2.65 -23.06 6.58
N VAL A 565 -3.77 -23.29 5.91
CA VAL A 565 -3.94 -23.13 4.45
C VAL A 565 -4.70 -21.84 4.04
N SER A 566 -4.74 -20.84 4.93
CA SER A 566 -5.29 -19.50 4.63
C SER A 566 -4.50 -18.39 5.34
N ARG A 567 -4.58 -17.17 4.79
CA ARG A 567 -3.93 -15.96 5.32
C ARG A 567 -4.30 -15.71 6.78
N ASP A 568 -5.59 -15.66 7.06
CA ASP A 568 -6.09 -15.21 8.36
C ASP A 568 -5.84 -16.25 9.47
N LEU A 569 -5.81 -17.55 9.12
CA LEU A 569 -5.49 -18.62 10.07
C LEU A 569 -4.00 -18.61 10.46
N ILE A 570 -3.08 -18.39 9.50
CA ILE A 570 -1.65 -18.29 9.84
C ILE A 570 -1.34 -16.98 10.59
N ASP A 571 -2.02 -15.89 10.27
CA ASP A 571 -1.88 -14.62 10.99
C ASP A 571 -2.43 -14.73 12.43
N GLN A 572 -3.59 -15.37 12.64
CA GLN A 572 -4.13 -15.68 13.97
C GLN A 572 -3.16 -16.54 14.79
N LEU A 573 -2.60 -17.59 14.21
CA LEU A 573 -1.62 -18.45 14.89
C LEU A 573 -0.26 -17.76 15.12
N THR A 574 0.06 -16.74 14.33
CA THR A 574 1.22 -15.86 14.59
C THR A 574 0.98 -15.01 15.83
N VAL A 575 -0.20 -14.40 15.96
CA VAL A 575 -0.61 -13.65 17.17
C VAL A 575 -0.66 -14.58 18.39
N GLU A 576 -1.23 -15.78 18.26
CA GLU A 576 -1.28 -16.80 19.33
C GLU A 576 0.13 -17.19 19.80
N PHE A 577 1.08 -17.35 18.88
CA PHE A 577 2.48 -17.65 19.20
C PHE A 577 3.16 -16.51 19.98
N CYS A 578 2.82 -15.24 19.71
CA CYS A 578 3.39 -14.10 20.43
C CYS A 578 3.04 -14.11 21.94
N TYR A 579 1.90 -14.66 22.35
CA TYR A 579 1.58 -14.89 23.77
C TYR A 579 2.39 -16.05 24.41
N LEU A 580 2.94 -16.94 23.58
CA LEU A 580 3.83 -18.05 23.99
C LEU A 580 5.32 -17.73 23.75
N ASN A 581 5.67 -16.47 23.50
CA ASN A 581 7.02 -16.05 23.10
C ASN A 581 8.07 -16.36 24.18
N SER A 582 9.03 -17.24 23.86
CA SER A 582 10.24 -17.45 24.66
C SER A 582 11.41 -17.86 23.77
N LYS A 583 12.65 -17.64 24.22
CA LYS A 583 13.87 -18.06 23.48
C LYS A 583 13.95 -19.58 23.26
N SER A 584 13.24 -20.37 24.07
CA SER A 584 13.04 -21.81 23.85
C SER A 584 11.98 -22.05 22.77
N ASN A 585 10.83 -21.40 22.89
CA ASN A 585 9.67 -21.62 22.02
C ASN A 585 9.94 -21.13 20.59
N ARG A 586 10.69 -20.05 20.38
CA ARG A 586 11.16 -19.61 19.04
C ARG A 586 12.08 -20.64 18.38
N LYS A 587 12.95 -21.32 19.15
CA LYS A 587 13.77 -22.44 18.63
C LYS A 587 12.95 -23.68 18.32
N ARG A 588 11.89 -23.97 19.08
CA ARG A 588 10.94 -25.06 18.78
C ARG A 588 10.13 -24.75 17.53
N LEU A 589 9.62 -23.51 17.38
CA LEU A 589 8.90 -23.04 16.20
C LEU A 589 9.78 -23.13 14.94
N VAL A 590 10.99 -22.57 14.93
CA VAL A 590 11.88 -22.62 13.75
C VAL A 590 12.18 -24.07 13.33
N ARG A 591 12.31 -25.00 14.27
CA ARG A 591 12.46 -26.44 13.95
C ARG A 591 11.18 -27.05 13.38
N ALA A 592 10.00 -26.66 13.82
CA ALA A 592 8.74 -27.12 13.23
C ALA A 592 8.54 -26.56 11.82
N LEU A 593 8.78 -25.26 11.64
CA LEU A 593 8.72 -24.59 10.34
C LEU A 593 9.76 -25.15 9.35
N PHE A 594 10.98 -25.46 9.78
CA PHE A 594 11.99 -26.09 8.92
C PHE A 594 11.59 -27.51 8.46
N ASN A 595 10.94 -28.29 9.32
CA ASN A 595 10.56 -29.67 9.04
C ASN A 595 9.21 -29.80 8.31
N VAL A 596 8.94 -28.93 7.32
CA VAL A 596 7.75 -29.06 6.46
C VAL A 596 7.73 -30.44 5.78
N PRO A 597 6.58 -31.14 5.76
CA PRO A 597 6.44 -32.35 4.96
C PRO A 597 6.73 -32.06 3.48
N ARG A 598 7.60 -32.87 2.87
CA ARG A 598 7.96 -32.76 1.44
C ARG A 598 6.79 -32.95 0.46
N THR A 599 5.67 -33.48 0.96
CA THR A 599 4.38 -33.62 0.26
C THR A 599 3.51 -32.37 0.31
N SER A 600 3.81 -31.43 1.21
CA SER A 600 2.95 -30.29 1.56
C SER A 600 3.66 -28.97 1.29
N LEU A 601 3.97 -28.73 0.02
CA LEU A 601 4.71 -27.56 -0.45
C LEU A 601 3.84 -26.29 -0.46
N GLU A 602 2.52 -26.44 -0.44
CA GLU A 602 1.51 -25.40 -0.28
C GLU A 602 1.58 -24.68 1.08
N LEU A 603 2.24 -25.26 2.09
CA LEU A 603 2.45 -24.62 3.39
C LEU A 603 3.60 -23.59 3.40
N LEU A 604 4.50 -23.64 2.39
CA LEU A 604 5.70 -22.79 2.35
C LEU A 604 5.42 -21.28 2.30
N PRO A 605 4.42 -20.76 1.54
CA PRO A 605 4.08 -19.34 1.55
C PRO A 605 3.54 -18.90 2.92
N TYR A 606 2.66 -19.68 3.54
CA TYR A 606 2.08 -19.38 4.86
C TYR A 606 3.15 -19.40 5.96
N TYR A 607 4.02 -20.42 5.99
CA TYR A 607 5.12 -20.50 6.95
C TYR A 607 6.12 -19.35 6.75
N SER A 608 6.34 -18.90 5.51
CA SER A 608 7.15 -17.72 5.21
C SER A 608 6.47 -16.42 5.67
N ARG A 609 5.14 -16.29 5.53
CA ARG A 609 4.35 -15.17 6.09
C ARG A 609 4.47 -15.10 7.61
N MET A 610 4.35 -16.23 8.32
CA MET A 610 4.57 -16.28 9.77
C MET A 610 5.97 -15.76 10.16
N VAL A 611 7.01 -16.21 9.46
CA VAL A 611 8.40 -15.76 9.71
C VAL A 611 8.57 -14.26 9.40
N ALA A 612 7.95 -13.77 8.33
CA ALA A 612 7.99 -12.37 7.95
C ALA A 612 7.29 -11.47 8.98
N THR A 613 6.07 -11.82 9.38
CA THR A 613 5.30 -11.12 10.42
C THR A 613 6.05 -11.11 11.76
N LEU A 614 6.61 -12.25 12.18
CA LEU A 614 7.43 -12.33 13.41
C LEU A 614 8.74 -11.55 13.33
N SER A 615 9.31 -11.33 12.13
CA SER A 615 10.60 -10.63 11.96
C SER A 615 10.57 -9.18 12.48
N THR A 616 9.39 -8.57 12.51
CA THR A 616 9.14 -7.20 13.00
C THR A 616 9.59 -7.01 14.45
N CYS A 617 9.30 -8.01 15.30
CA CYS A 617 9.64 -8.03 16.73
C CYS A 617 10.74 -9.03 17.11
N MET A 618 10.87 -10.15 16.40
CA MET A 618 11.69 -11.32 16.77
C MET A 618 12.73 -11.64 15.70
N LYS A 619 13.76 -10.78 15.58
CA LYS A 619 14.81 -10.89 14.54
C LYS A 619 15.68 -12.16 14.62
N ASP A 620 15.55 -12.97 15.67
CA ASP A 620 16.26 -14.25 15.82
C ASP A 620 15.57 -15.43 15.12
N VAL A 621 14.26 -15.43 14.89
CA VAL A 621 13.58 -16.54 14.18
C VAL A 621 13.95 -16.61 12.69
N PRO A 622 13.95 -15.48 11.91
CA PRO A 622 14.33 -15.51 10.50
C PRO A 622 15.79 -15.91 10.29
N SER A 623 16.71 -15.41 11.12
CA SER A 623 18.14 -15.70 11.01
C SER A 623 18.47 -17.16 11.35
N MET A 624 17.83 -17.74 12.39
CA MET A 624 17.96 -19.18 12.68
C MET A 624 17.41 -20.06 11.53
N LEU A 625 16.29 -19.67 10.91
CA LEU A 625 15.69 -20.46 9.82
C LEU A 625 16.52 -20.40 8.54
N LEU A 626 16.97 -19.20 8.13
CA LEU A 626 17.82 -19.02 6.95
C LEU A 626 19.13 -19.78 7.07
N GLN A 627 19.80 -19.74 8.24
CA GLN A 627 21.00 -20.52 8.48
C GLN A 627 20.75 -22.02 8.28
N MET A 628 19.68 -22.57 8.85
CA MET A 628 19.34 -24.00 8.70
C MET A 628 19.03 -24.37 7.23
N LEU A 629 18.36 -23.49 6.48
CA LEU A 629 18.05 -23.72 5.07
C LEU A 629 19.30 -23.63 4.18
N GLU A 630 20.22 -22.71 4.44
CA GLU A 630 21.48 -22.56 3.70
C GLU A 630 22.47 -23.70 4.01
N GLU A 631 22.59 -24.13 5.26
CA GLU A 631 23.37 -25.31 5.65
C GLU A 631 22.82 -26.58 4.99
N GLU A 632 21.48 -26.76 4.97
CA GLU A 632 20.84 -27.88 4.27
C GLU A 632 21.03 -27.79 2.75
N PHE A 633 20.90 -26.61 2.13
CA PHE A 633 21.13 -26.43 0.69
C PHE A 633 22.55 -26.85 0.30
N ASN A 634 23.56 -26.34 1.02
CA ASN A 634 24.96 -26.65 0.76
C ASN A 634 25.29 -28.15 1.01
N PHE A 635 24.65 -28.78 1.99
CA PHE A 635 24.77 -30.24 2.21
C PHE A 635 24.08 -31.06 1.11
N LEU A 636 22.92 -30.64 0.62
CA LEU A 636 22.15 -31.35 -0.38
C LEU A 636 22.67 -31.16 -1.80
N ILE A 637 23.16 -29.97 -2.18
CA ILE A 637 23.65 -29.71 -3.54
C ILE A 637 24.87 -30.56 -3.88
N ASN A 638 25.77 -30.75 -2.90
CA ASN A 638 26.95 -31.62 -3.00
C ASN A 638 26.64 -33.12 -3.08
N LYS A 639 25.40 -33.55 -2.78
CA LYS A 639 24.97 -34.95 -2.88
C LYS A 639 24.33 -35.26 -4.24
N LYS A 640 24.96 -36.18 -4.97
CA LYS A 640 24.51 -36.63 -6.31
C LYS A 640 23.41 -37.71 -6.30
N ASP A 641 23.09 -38.24 -5.12
CA ASP A 641 22.12 -39.33 -4.92
C ASP A 641 20.67 -38.92 -5.25
N GLN A 642 19.90 -39.85 -5.84
CA GLN A 642 18.53 -39.65 -6.32
C GLN A 642 17.49 -39.58 -5.19
N MET A 643 17.72 -40.25 -4.06
CA MET A 643 16.69 -40.42 -3.01
C MET A 643 16.21 -39.13 -2.30
N ASN A 644 16.82 -37.98 -2.58
CA ASN A 644 16.56 -36.72 -1.86
C ASN A 644 16.02 -35.58 -2.74
N ILE A 645 15.59 -35.84 -3.98
CA ILE A 645 15.09 -34.81 -4.92
C ILE A 645 13.97 -33.94 -4.32
N GLU A 646 12.98 -34.57 -3.67
CA GLU A 646 11.86 -33.88 -3.00
C GLU A 646 12.34 -32.97 -1.86
N THR A 647 13.37 -33.39 -1.12
CA THR A 647 13.99 -32.58 -0.05
C THR A 647 14.73 -31.37 -0.62
N LYS A 648 15.44 -31.54 -1.75
CA LYS A 648 16.08 -30.42 -2.46
C LYS A 648 15.03 -29.40 -2.94
N ILE A 649 13.91 -29.89 -3.50
CA ILE A 649 12.81 -29.06 -3.98
C ILE A 649 12.14 -28.30 -2.82
N ARG A 650 11.82 -28.97 -1.71
CA ARG A 650 11.26 -28.32 -0.51
C ARG A 650 12.19 -27.20 -0.01
N ASN A 651 13.47 -27.50 0.16
CA ASN A 651 14.48 -26.54 0.62
C ASN A 651 14.54 -25.30 -0.28
N ILE A 652 14.70 -25.49 -1.59
CA ILE A 652 14.90 -24.36 -2.51
C ILE A 652 13.62 -23.52 -2.72
N ARG A 653 12.44 -24.15 -2.71
CA ARG A 653 11.15 -23.44 -2.72
C ARG A 653 11.00 -22.59 -1.45
N PHE A 654 11.37 -23.09 -0.28
CA PHE A 654 11.27 -22.29 0.97
C PHE A 654 12.20 -21.07 0.95
N ILE A 655 13.42 -21.20 0.42
CA ILE A 655 14.34 -20.06 0.22
C ILE A 655 13.74 -19.02 -0.76
N GLY A 656 13.04 -19.48 -1.81
CA GLY A 656 12.32 -18.62 -2.76
C GLY A 656 11.12 -17.89 -2.17
N GLU A 657 10.30 -18.58 -1.35
CA GLU A 657 9.17 -17.96 -0.62
C GLU A 657 9.65 -16.88 0.36
N LEU A 658 10.69 -17.18 1.15
CA LEU A 658 11.31 -16.20 2.04
C LEU A 658 11.92 -15.01 1.29
N CYS A 659 12.28 -15.15 0.01
CA CYS A 659 12.78 -14.04 -0.81
C CYS A 659 11.65 -13.09 -1.26
N LYS A 660 10.47 -13.62 -1.61
CA LYS A 660 9.28 -12.81 -1.89
C LYS A 660 8.85 -11.94 -0.70
N PHE A 661 8.96 -12.48 0.52
CA PHE A 661 8.78 -11.73 1.77
C PHE A 661 9.96 -10.82 2.15
N LYS A 662 10.99 -10.68 1.31
CA LYS A 662 12.19 -9.84 1.53
C LYS A 662 12.99 -10.25 2.80
N ILE A 663 12.80 -11.49 3.27
CA ILE A 663 13.53 -12.11 4.40
C ILE A 663 14.82 -12.77 3.92
N SER A 664 14.74 -13.56 2.85
CA SER A 664 15.93 -14.10 2.16
C SER A 664 16.46 -13.06 1.17
N SER A 665 17.76 -12.75 1.25
CA SER A 665 18.36 -11.76 0.35
C SER A 665 18.41 -12.28 -1.11
N PRO A 666 18.19 -11.42 -2.12
CA PRO A 666 18.40 -11.81 -3.52
C PRO A 666 19.82 -12.33 -3.79
N GLY A 667 20.82 -11.86 -3.05
CA GLY A 667 22.20 -12.34 -3.13
C GLY A 667 22.34 -13.84 -2.83
N LEU A 668 21.66 -14.33 -1.78
CA LEU A 668 21.61 -15.77 -1.45
C LEU A 668 20.90 -16.55 -2.57
N VAL A 669 19.76 -16.06 -3.05
CA VAL A 669 19.01 -16.72 -4.14
C VAL A 669 19.83 -16.82 -5.42
N PHE A 670 20.53 -15.74 -5.82
CA PHE A 670 21.44 -15.78 -6.97
C PHE A 670 22.66 -16.69 -6.74
N SER A 671 23.12 -16.86 -5.50
CA SER A 671 24.18 -17.82 -5.16
C SER A 671 23.68 -19.26 -5.37
N CYS A 672 22.53 -19.62 -4.79
CA CYS A 672 21.92 -20.94 -4.96
C CYS A 672 21.63 -21.25 -6.43
N LEU A 673 21.08 -20.30 -7.18
CA LEU A 673 20.82 -20.45 -8.62
C LEU A 673 22.13 -20.65 -9.40
N LYS A 674 23.15 -19.82 -9.14
CA LYS A 674 24.46 -19.96 -9.82
C LYS A 674 25.07 -21.34 -9.58
N THR A 675 25.07 -21.84 -8.34
CA THR A 675 25.60 -23.17 -8.00
C THR A 675 24.87 -24.28 -8.77
N CYS A 676 23.57 -24.14 -9.01
CA CYS A 676 22.80 -25.09 -9.83
C CYS A 676 23.08 -24.96 -11.34
N LEU A 677 23.46 -23.76 -11.83
CA LEU A 677 23.83 -23.52 -13.23
C LEU A 677 25.29 -23.90 -13.54
N ASP A 678 26.20 -23.82 -12.56
CA ASP A 678 27.60 -24.23 -12.68
C ASP A 678 27.71 -25.75 -12.93
N ASP A 679 27.10 -26.59 -12.08
CA ASP A 679 26.87 -28.02 -12.35
C ASP A 679 25.42 -28.26 -12.79
N PHE A 680 25.05 -27.70 -13.95
CA PHE A 680 23.74 -27.94 -14.57
C PHE A 680 23.64 -29.36 -15.12
N THR A 681 23.41 -30.33 -14.23
CA THR A 681 23.21 -31.76 -14.52
C THR A 681 22.17 -32.37 -13.59
N HIS A 682 21.50 -33.44 -14.03
CA HIS A 682 20.56 -34.23 -13.23
C HIS A 682 19.60 -33.37 -12.40
N HIS A 683 19.57 -33.55 -11.08
CA HIS A 683 18.65 -32.90 -10.14
C HIS A 683 18.84 -31.38 -10.03
N ASN A 684 20.01 -30.85 -10.39
CA ASN A 684 20.28 -29.42 -10.28
C ASN A 684 19.44 -28.62 -11.29
N ILE A 685 19.03 -29.26 -12.40
CA ILE A 685 18.08 -28.70 -13.37
C ILE A 685 16.69 -28.59 -12.74
N ASP A 686 16.19 -29.67 -12.11
CA ASP A 686 14.89 -29.65 -11.41
C ASP A 686 14.88 -28.62 -10.27
N VAL A 687 15.96 -28.54 -9.47
CA VAL A 687 16.13 -27.58 -8.38
C VAL A 687 16.16 -26.13 -8.89
N ALA A 688 16.91 -25.84 -9.96
CA ALA A 688 16.94 -24.51 -10.56
C ALA A 688 15.56 -24.10 -11.12
N CYS A 689 14.86 -25.00 -11.81
CA CYS A 689 13.52 -24.72 -12.35
C CYS A 689 12.51 -24.45 -11.23
N ASN A 690 12.54 -25.24 -10.15
CA ASN A 690 11.67 -25.03 -8.98
C ASN A 690 11.92 -23.69 -8.27
N LEU A 691 13.17 -23.21 -8.23
CA LEU A 691 13.48 -21.87 -7.71
C LEU A 691 12.89 -20.76 -8.59
N LEU A 692 13.03 -20.90 -9.90
CA LEU A 692 12.51 -19.95 -10.89
C LEU A 692 10.98 -19.90 -10.89
N GLU A 693 10.31 -21.05 -10.80
CA GLU A 693 8.86 -21.17 -10.57
C GLU A 693 8.40 -20.42 -9.32
N THR A 694 9.20 -20.41 -8.26
CA THR A 694 8.82 -19.86 -6.94
C THR A 694 8.99 -18.34 -6.86
N CYS A 695 10.13 -17.81 -7.32
CA CYS A 695 10.48 -16.40 -7.17
C CYS A 695 11.20 -15.77 -8.38
N GLY A 696 11.43 -16.50 -9.47
CA GLY A 696 12.13 -15.99 -10.65
C GLY A 696 11.41 -14.84 -11.35
N ARG A 697 10.07 -14.90 -11.44
CA ARG A 697 9.20 -13.83 -11.94
C ARG A 697 9.29 -12.55 -11.08
N PHE A 698 9.22 -12.72 -9.76
CA PHE A 698 9.39 -11.63 -8.78
C PHE A 698 10.78 -10.96 -8.91
N LEU A 699 11.85 -11.75 -9.04
CA LEU A 699 13.21 -11.23 -9.27
C LEU A 699 13.41 -10.63 -10.68
N TYR A 700 12.65 -11.06 -11.68
CA TYR A 700 12.71 -10.51 -13.03
C TYR A 700 12.01 -9.15 -13.10
N ARG A 701 10.87 -8.97 -12.44
CA ARG A 701 10.13 -7.70 -12.38
C ARG A 701 10.65 -6.70 -11.34
N SER A 702 11.31 -7.15 -10.28
CA SER A 702 11.87 -6.26 -9.25
C SER A 702 13.05 -5.46 -9.82
N PRO A 703 13.00 -4.11 -9.85
CA PRO A 703 13.95 -3.28 -10.61
C PRO A 703 15.40 -3.34 -10.08
N GLU A 704 15.59 -3.74 -8.82
CA GLU A 704 16.90 -4.00 -8.21
C GLU A 704 17.60 -5.24 -8.80
N THR A 705 16.82 -6.18 -9.38
CA THR A 705 17.29 -7.52 -9.75
C THR A 705 17.03 -7.89 -11.21
N THR A 706 16.15 -7.18 -11.93
CA THR A 706 15.77 -7.44 -13.34
C THR A 706 16.96 -7.78 -14.25
N ILE A 707 17.99 -6.92 -14.28
CA ILE A 707 19.17 -7.08 -15.15
C ILE A 707 19.93 -8.37 -14.80
N ARG A 708 20.14 -8.62 -13.50
CA ARG A 708 20.85 -9.83 -13.04
C ARG A 708 20.04 -11.10 -13.30
N MET A 709 18.71 -11.02 -13.17
CA MET A 709 17.80 -12.13 -13.44
C MET A 709 17.73 -12.45 -14.95
N ALA A 710 17.68 -11.43 -15.82
CA ALA A 710 17.75 -11.59 -17.27
C ALA A 710 19.01 -12.37 -17.68
N ASN A 711 20.19 -11.94 -17.20
CA ASN A 711 21.46 -12.60 -17.49
C ASN A 711 21.47 -14.09 -17.02
N MET A 712 20.85 -14.40 -15.88
CA MET A 712 20.72 -15.80 -15.42
C MET A 712 19.77 -16.62 -16.29
N LEU A 713 18.67 -16.04 -16.79
CA LEU A 713 17.72 -16.70 -17.69
C LEU A 713 18.33 -16.95 -19.09
N GLU A 714 19.19 -16.06 -19.57
CA GLU A 714 19.97 -16.28 -20.80
C GLU A 714 20.99 -17.42 -20.64
N ILE A 715 21.70 -17.47 -19.51
CA ILE A 715 22.61 -18.58 -19.19
C ILE A 715 21.86 -19.91 -19.12
N LEU A 716 20.68 -19.94 -18.48
CA LEU A 716 19.81 -21.11 -18.42
C LEU A 716 19.42 -21.63 -19.81
N MET A 717 18.96 -20.75 -20.71
CA MET A 717 18.58 -21.12 -22.08
C MET A 717 19.78 -21.54 -22.93
N ARG A 718 20.95 -20.89 -22.75
CA ARG A 718 22.20 -21.30 -23.39
C ARG A 718 22.65 -22.68 -22.92
N LEU A 719 22.58 -22.96 -21.62
CA LEU A 719 22.94 -24.26 -21.05
C LEU A 719 22.03 -25.38 -21.57
N LYS A 720 20.71 -25.15 -21.59
CA LYS A 720 19.73 -26.07 -22.20
C LYS A 720 20.10 -26.46 -23.63
N ASN A 721 20.40 -25.46 -24.46
CA ASN A 721 20.73 -25.66 -25.89
C ASN A 721 22.10 -26.32 -26.12
N VAL A 722 23.07 -26.17 -25.20
CA VAL A 722 24.43 -26.71 -25.33
C VAL A 722 24.59 -28.09 -24.67
N LYS A 723 23.88 -28.37 -23.58
CA LYS A 723 24.01 -29.62 -22.80
C LYS A 723 23.27 -30.82 -23.41
N ASN A 724 22.46 -30.64 -24.45
CA ASN A 724 21.61 -31.68 -25.06
C ASN A 724 20.77 -32.43 -24.01
N LEU A 725 19.97 -31.67 -23.25
CA LEU A 725 19.09 -32.22 -22.21
C LEU A 725 18.06 -33.19 -22.79
N ASP A 726 17.60 -34.14 -21.96
CA ASP A 726 16.46 -34.99 -22.34
C ASP A 726 15.17 -34.16 -22.51
N PRO A 727 14.15 -34.66 -23.23
CA PRO A 727 12.93 -33.90 -23.50
C PRO A 727 12.20 -33.38 -22.25
N ARG A 728 12.21 -34.11 -21.12
CA ARG A 728 11.55 -33.68 -19.89
C ARG A 728 12.30 -32.49 -19.28
N HIS A 729 13.62 -32.59 -19.13
CA HIS A 729 14.44 -31.48 -18.64
C HIS A 729 14.42 -30.27 -19.58
N SER A 730 14.43 -30.50 -20.90
CA SER A 730 14.34 -29.44 -21.92
C SER A 730 13.05 -28.63 -21.78
N THR A 731 11.89 -29.30 -21.69
CA THR A 731 10.58 -28.64 -21.51
C THR A 731 10.43 -28.02 -20.13
N LEU A 732 10.98 -28.62 -19.07
CA LEU A 732 10.95 -28.02 -17.72
C LEU A 732 11.67 -26.67 -17.69
N VAL A 733 12.82 -26.56 -18.37
CA VAL A 733 13.57 -25.31 -18.50
C VAL A 733 12.80 -24.26 -19.32
N GLU A 734 12.13 -24.65 -20.41
CA GLU A 734 11.26 -23.75 -21.18
C GLU A 734 10.13 -23.19 -20.33
N ASN A 735 9.43 -24.05 -19.58
CA ASN A 735 8.34 -23.64 -18.69
C ASN A 735 8.83 -22.65 -17.63
N ALA A 736 9.92 -22.96 -16.94
CA ALA A 736 10.51 -22.08 -15.93
C ALA A 736 10.97 -20.73 -16.51
N TYR A 737 11.52 -20.71 -17.74
CA TYR A 737 11.89 -19.49 -18.44
C TYR A 737 10.67 -18.61 -18.76
N TYR A 738 9.63 -19.17 -19.38
CA TYR A 738 8.45 -18.41 -19.79
C TYR A 738 7.51 -18.01 -18.63
N LEU A 739 7.62 -18.66 -17.46
CA LEU A 739 7.01 -18.17 -16.22
C LEU A 739 7.71 -16.90 -15.71
N CYS A 740 9.03 -16.76 -15.93
CA CYS A 740 9.80 -15.58 -15.53
C CYS A 740 9.68 -14.43 -16.53
N LYS A 741 9.95 -14.68 -17.83
CA LYS A 741 9.69 -13.73 -18.94
C LYS A 741 8.61 -14.30 -19.87
N PRO A 742 7.33 -13.93 -19.69
CA PRO A 742 6.27 -14.26 -20.63
C PRO A 742 6.59 -13.74 -22.04
N PRO A 743 6.21 -14.47 -23.11
CA PRO A 743 6.32 -13.94 -24.46
C PRO A 743 5.32 -12.79 -24.66
N GLU A 744 5.77 -11.69 -25.27
CA GLU A 744 4.92 -10.52 -25.54
C GLU A 744 3.62 -10.92 -26.25
N ARG A 745 2.48 -10.61 -25.64
CA ARG A 745 1.15 -10.73 -26.24
C ARG A 745 0.47 -9.39 -26.13
N SER A 746 0.30 -8.71 -27.26
CA SER A 746 -0.39 -7.42 -27.37
C SER A 746 -1.69 -7.40 -26.54
N ALA A 747 -1.79 -6.46 -25.61
CA ALA A 747 -2.92 -6.34 -24.69
C ALA A 747 -4.25 -6.29 -25.46
N ARG A 748 -5.24 -7.07 -25.00
CA ARG A 748 -6.46 -7.35 -25.78
C ARG A 748 -7.49 -6.24 -25.64
N VAL A 749 -7.21 -5.08 -26.24
CA VAL A 749 -8.02 -3.84 -26.21
C VAL A 749 -9.52 -4.13 -26.16
N SER A 750 -10.15 -3.70 -25.06
CA SER A 750 -11.60 -3.81 -24.87
C SER A 750 -12.31 -2.91 -25.87
N LYS A 751 -13.27 -3.48 -26.61
CA LYS A 751 -14.02 -2.70 -27.61
C LYS A 751 -15.14 -1.93 -26.93
N VAL A 752 -14.89 -0.64 -26.66
CA VAL A 752 -15.90 0.36 -26.26
C VAL A 752 -17.12 0.26 -27.19
N ARG A 753 -18.32 0.39 -26.63
CA ARG A 753 -19.59 0.27 -27.39
C ARG A 753 -20.58 1.35 -26.97
N PRO A 754 -21.40 1.87 -27.91
CA PRO A 754 -22.54 2.73 -27.58
C PRO A 754 -23.46 2.12 -26.51
N PRO A 755 -24.12 2.92 -25.66
CA PRO A 755 -24.99 2.42 -24.58
C PRO A 755 -26.05 1.42 -25.06
N LEU A 756 -26.70 1.68 -26.22
CA LEU A 756 -27.67 0.77 -26.85
C LEU A 756 -27.07 -0.63 -27.13
N HIS A 757 -25.81 -0.68 -27.58
CA HIS A 757 -25.06 -1.92 -27.82
C HIS A 757 -24.61 -2.63 -26.54
N GLN A 758 -24.58 -1.93 -25.40
CA GLN A 758 -24.35 -2.51 -24.07
C GLN A 758 -25.67 -3.06 -23.50
N TYR A 759 -26.75 -2.28 -23.55
CA TYR A 759 -28.08 -2.66 -23.08
C TYR A 759 -28.61 -3.93 -23.76
N ILE A 760 -28.51 -4.01 -25.09
CA ILE A 760 -28.86 -5.23 -25.87
C ILE A 760 -28.05 -6.45 -25.41
N ARG A 761 -26.80 -6.25 -24.99
CA ARG A 761 -25.97 -7.34 -24.45
C ARG A 761 -26.36 -7.73 -23.02
N LYS A 762 -26.71 -6.76 -22.18
CA LYS A 762 -27.23 -7.03 -20.82
C LYS A 762 -28.48 -7.90 -20.92
N LEU A 763 -29.47 -7.47 -21.72
CA LEU A 763 -30.72 -8.19 -21.97
C LEU A 763 -30.53 -9.63 -22.48
N LEU A 764 -29.58 -9.88 -23.38
CA LEU A 764 -29.42 -11.19 -24.05
C LEU A 764 -28.45 -12.17 -23.37
N PHE A 765 -27.45 -11.67 -22.64
CA PHE A 765 -26.37 -12.49 -22.09
C PHE A 765 -26.29 -12.46 -20.57
N THR A 766 -26.69 -11.36 -19.93
CA THR A 766 -26.74 -11.22 -18.46
C THR A 766 -28.12 -11.60 -17.94
N ASP A 767 -29.14 -10.85 -18.37
CA ASP A 767 -30.47 -10.81 -17.76
C ASP A 767 -31.39 -11.96 -18.25
N LEU A 768 -31.01 -12.68 -19.31
CA LEU A 768 -31.87 -13.70 -19.94
C LEU A 768 -31.86 -15.02 -19.15
N ASP A 769 -33.01 -15.38 -18.59
CA ASP A 769 -33.30 -16.65 -17.94
C ASP A 769 -34.76 -17.10 -18.21
N LYS A 770 -35.19 -18.19 -17.57
CA LYS A 770 -36.53 -18.80 -17.78
C LYS A 770 -37.69 -17.94 -17.25
N SER A 771 -37.45 -17.13 -16.22
CA SER A 771 -38.40 -16.20 -15.61
C SER A 771 -38.41 -14.85 -16.33
N SER A 772 -37.25 -14.37 -16.76
CA SER A 772 -37.10 -13.04 -17.38
C SER A 772 -37.47 -13.00 -18.87
N ILE A 773 -37.60 -14.13 -19.56
CA ILE A 773 -37.81 -14.18 -21.02
C ILE A 773 -38.98 -13.31 -21.52
N GLU A 774 -40.11 -13.26 -20.81
CA GLU A 774 -41.24 -12.38 -21.19
C GLU A 774 -40.95 -10.90 -20.95
N HIS A 775 -40.11 -10.57 -19.97
CA HIS A 775 -39.63 -9.21 -19.75
C HIS A 775 -38.65 -8.82 -20.85
N VAL A 776 -37.65 -9.66 -21.13
CA VAL A 776 -36.68 -9.44 -22.21
C VAL A 776 -37.39 -9.27 -23.56
N LEU A 777 -38.36 -10.14 -23.89
CA LEU A 777 -39.17 -10.01 -25.11
C LEU A 777 -40.04 -8.73 -25.15
N ARG A 778 -40.42 -8.18 -23.99
CA ARG A 778 -41.09 -6.87 -23.90
C ARG A 778 -40.11 -5.71 -24.12
N GLN A 779 -38.88 -5.80 -23.64
CA GLN A 779 -37.87 -4.74 -23.85
C GLN A 779 -37.29 -4.76 -25.27
N LEU A 780 -37.02 -5.94 -25.85
CA LEU A 780 -36.54 -6.05 -27.23
C LEU A 780 -37.52 -5.43 -28.25
N ARG A 781 -38.84 -5.57 -28.03
CA ARG A 781 -39.88 -4.92 -28.85
C ARG A 781 -40.02 -3.40 -28.65
N LYS A 782 -39.34 -2.81 -27.66
CA LYS A 782 -39.31 -1.36 -27.39
C LYS A 782 -38.05 -0.66 -27.92
N LEU A 783 -37.10 -1.41 -28.47
CA LEU A 783 -35.86 -0.83 -29.00
C LEU A 783 -36.11 0.02 -30.27
N PRO A 784 -35.23 0.99 -30.59
CA PRO A 784 -35.23 1.67 -31.89
C PRO A 784 -34.67 0.72 -32.97
N TRP A 785 -35.53 -0.16 -33.48
CA TRP A 785 -35.14 -1.25 -34.40
C TRP A 785 -34.33 -0.79 -35.61
N SER A 786 -34.71 0.34 -36.22
CA SER A 786 -34.02 0.98 -37.34
C SER A 786 -32.54 1.32 -37.08
N GLU A 787 -32.14 1.45 -35.81
CA GLU A 787 -30.75 1.74 -35.42
C GLU A 787 -30.01 0.48 -34.95
N CYS A 788 -30.70 -0.46 -34.30
CA CYS A 788 -30.05 -1.59 -33.62
C CYS A 788 -30.18 -2.96 -34.28
N GLU A 789 -31.08 -3.16 -35.25
CA GLU A 789 -31.39 -4.46 -35.84
C GLU A 789 -30.14 -5.25 -36.28
N SER A 790 -29.24 -4.62 -37.04
CA SER A 790 -28.00 -5.24 -37.51
C SER A 790 -27.05 -5.67 -36.37
N TYR A 791 -27.09 -5.00 -35.21
CA TYR A 791 -26.33 -5.37 -34.02
C TYR A 791 -27.05 -6.41 -33.16
N LEU A 792 -28.38 -6.35 -33.12
CA LEU A 792 -29.23 -7.35 -32.46
C LEU A 792 -29.06 -8.71 -33.14
N LEU A 793 -29.13 -8.75 -34.47
CA LEU A 793 -28.85 -9.93 -35.29
C LEU A 793 -27.44 -10.47 -35.01
N LYS A 794 -26.44 -9.58 -34.96
CA LYS A 794 -25.04 -9.89 -34.62
C LYS A 794 -24.84 -10.37 -33.17
N CYS A 795 -25.82 -10.20 -32.29
CA CYS A 795 -25.86 -10.79 -30.95
C CYS A 795 -26.58 -12.15 -30.95
N PHE A 796 -27.72 -12.28 -31.63
CA PHE A 796 -28.42 -13.56 -31.84
C PHE A 796 -27.51 -14.57 -32.56
N MET A 797 -26.72 -14.14 -33.54
CA MET A 797 -25.66 -14.95 -34.19
C MET A 797 -24.44 -15.27 -33.32
N LYS A 798 -24.38 -14.77 -32.07
CA LYS A 798 -23.25 -14.96 -31.15
C LYS A 798 -23.67 -15.53 -29.81
N VAL A 799 -24.63 -16.47 -29.86
CA VAL A 799 -25.13 -17.27 -28.73
C VAL A 799 -23.99 -17.86 -27.87
N HIS A 800 -22.87 -18.26 -28.48
CA HIS A 800 -21.66 -18.74 -27.80
C HIS A 800 -20.98 -17.74 -26.84
N LYS A 801 -21.52 -16.51 -26.72
CA LYS A 801 -21.09 -15.48 -25.75
C LYS A 801 -22.03 -15.36 -24.54
N GLY A 802 -23.05 -16.22 -24.45
CA GLY A 802 -23.90 -16.40 -23.28
C GLY A 802 -23.64 -17.75 -22.60
N LYS A 803 -24.42 -18.03 -21.57
CA LYS A 803 -24.46 -19.31 -20.86
C LYS A 803 -25.08 -20.38 -21.79
N TYR A 804 -24.59 -21.62 -21.77
CA TYR A 804 -25.17 -22.72 -22.58
C TYR A 804 -26.68 -22.89 -22.34
N GLY A 805 -27.15 -22.68 -21.09
CA GLY A 805 -28.57 -22.68 -20.75
C GLY A 805 -29.42 -21.61 -21.45
N GLN A 806 -28.83 -20.54 -22.00
CA GLN A 806 -29.58 -19.45 -22.68
C GLN A 806 -29.89 -19.75 -24.15
N ILE A 807 -29.28 -20.78 -24.77
CA ILE A 807 -29.42 -21.08 -26.21
C ILE A 807 -30.90 -21.27 -26.60
N HIS A 808 -31.63 -22.11 -25.86
CA HIS A 808 -33.05 -22.36 -26.12
C HIS A 808 -33.93 -21.12 -25.89
N LEU A 809 -33.56 -20.27 -24.94
CA LEU A 809 -34.27 -19.02 -24.66
C LEU A 809 -34.10 -18.00 -25.79
N ILE A 810 -32.91 -17.92 -26.40
CA ILE A 810 -32.67 -17.06 -27.56
C ILE A 810 -33.49 -17.52 -28.77
N ALA A 811 -33.59 -18.84 -29.02
CA ALA A 811 -34.50 -19.37 -30.05
C ALA A 811 -35.98 -19.06 -29.76
N SER A 812 -36.40 -19.13 -28.48
CA SER A 812 -37.74 -18.73 -28.05
C SER A 812 -37.99 -17.22 -28.19
N LEU A 813 -36.96 -16.37 -28.02
CA LEU A 813 -37.04 -14.94 -28.31
C LEU A 813 -37.21 -14.70 -29.82
N THR A 814 -36.49 -15.40 -30.70
CA THR A 814 -36.68 -15.31 -32.16
C THR A 814 -38.13 -15.62 -32.55
N ALA A 815 -38.69 -16.72 -32.02
CA ALA A 815 -40.09 -17.11 -32.25
C ALA A 815 -41.12 -16.13 -31.63
N GLY A 816 -40.73 -15.38 -30.60
CA GLY A 816 -41.54 -14.29 -30.03
C GLY A 816 -41.45 -12.99 -30.84
N LEU A 817 -40.34 -12.75 -31.53
CA LEU A 817 -40.06 -11.55 -32.32
C LEU A 817 -40.60 -11.64 -33.75
N SER A 818 -40.67 -12.82 -34.37
CA SER A 818 -41.19 -13.00 -35.74
C SER A 818 -42.58 -12.40 -35.97
N ARG A 819 -43.43 -12.39 -34.92
CA ARG A 819 -44.77 -11.79 -34.95
C ARG A 819 -44.79 -10.26 -35.08
N TYR A 820 -43.64 -9.61 -35.02
CA TYR A 820 -43.46 -8.15 -35.05
C TYR A 820 -42.36 -7.71 -36.03
N HIS A 821 -41.32 -8.52 -36.20
CA HIS A 821 -40.19 -8.31 -37.10
C HIS A 821 -39.88 -9.62 -37.83
N ASP A 822 -40.64 -9.89 -38.89
CA ASP A 822 -40.58 -11.15 -39.64
C ASP A 822 -39.25 -11.28 -40.41
N GLU A 823 -38.83 -10.21 -41.10
CA GLU A 823 -37.54 -10.13 -41.81
C GLU A 823 -36.35 -10.41 -40.89
N PHE A 824 -36.38 -9.92 -39.64
CA PHE A 824 -35.37 -10.22 -38.63
C PHE A 824 -35.37 -11.70 -38.23
N ALA A 825 -36.53 -12.32 -38.07
CA ALA A 825 -36.62 -13.72 -37.68
C ALA A 825 -36.13 -14.65 -38.80
N VAL A 826 -36.40 -14.30 -40.07
CA VAL A 826 -35.81 -14.96 -41.24
C VAL A 826 -34.28 -14.79 -41.24
N ALA A 827 -33.78 -13.55 -41.09
CA ALA A 827 -32.34 -13.26 -41.06
C ALA A 827 -31.58 -13.85 -39.84
N VAL A 828 -32.28 -14.39 -38.84
CA VAL A 828 -31.70 -15.15 -37.71
C VAL A 828 -31.66 -16.68 -37.98
N VAL A 829 -32.35 -17.15 -39.02
CA VAL A 829 -32.40 -18.56 -39.44
C VAL A 829 -31.53 -18.83 -40.68
N ASP A 830 -31.41 -17.86 -41.58
CA ASP A 830 -30.51 -17.85 -42.75
C ASP A 830 -29.01 -17.68 -42.38
#